data_AF-A0A416D9H9-F1
#
_entry.id   AF-A0A416D9H9-F1
#
_cell.length_a   1.000
_cell.length_b   1.000
_cell.length_c   1.000
_cell.angle_alpha   90.00
_cell.angle_beta   90.00
_cell.angle_gamma   90.00
#
_symmetry.space_group_name_H-M   'P 1'
#
loop_
_entity.id
_entity.type
_entity.pdbx_description
1 polymer ?
#
loop_
_entity_poly.entity_id
_entity_poly.type
_entity_poly.pdbx_seq_one_letter_code
_entity_poly.pdbx_strand_id
1 'polypeptide(L)'
;MSEIKVSVIMPVYNAETYLEEAIECLICQTLKEIEIICVDDGSTDRSLEILEEYSKRDDRIKILHQRNLYAGVARNNGLKQANGEFVIFLDSDDLFERGLLEKTYKQGKKVNADIVLFGGECFNVDNGEHKERPDFLRKEYIGDKSVFSRKDIPEKIFNITTPCPWTKLYSRKFIEREKLQFQELQHTNDAFFVLLSLALANKITYIDEVLISYRIGQKNNLQSVKSKNPEMFFEAYEQVFDALNEKGIYEEVKKSFIEVTLAGCVYNINSVKTKEAKVKIYQEMQQEHFTRMNLLEQEETFYSNLEHLYQCKGTKYILECIEKRNRNYEENKLTLLLKNEEKNIPKVSVVIPVYNTENYLKECLNSIMNQTLDEIEIICINDGSKDNSLELLLEAASKDHRISVYTQKNSGLSVTRNRGAELANGKYIYFMDSDDILDKNALYKLFFRAEKDSLDMICFDGRSFVDDDLEGTVSAAIDYYIRSAKYNGVYTGVELLSLMQKNGDYRTSVPLQMVKKSFLEENNIHFVNGILHEDNLYTYQCMIMAKRVVHMPNQFFNRRYRSNSIMTTRTTFEHSYGLFSCYIYMVLFLNDKFINELCLESVLELQKNVLGEARNGFLKLSREEQFAVEGLELKEKNLFKLYIVDWCAQKWSADCIKQNIDQEIQKAIENVKNTITFKIGKSIMFLPGKIKRIIKGY
;
A
#
# COMPACT_ATOMS: atom_id res chain seq x y z
N MET A 1 28.89 -45.86 -30.90
CA MET A 1 28.25 -44.53 -30.88
C MET A 1 29.24 -43.56 -30.26
N SER A 2 29.46 -42.38 -30.84
CA SER A 2 30.25 -41.33 -30.22
C SER A 2 29.65 -40.97 -28.85
N GLU A 3 30.49 -40.70 -27.86
CA GLU A 3 30.06 -40.29 -26.53
C GLU A 3 29.24 -38.99 -26.62
N ILE A 4 28.01 -38.99 -26.10
CA ILE A 4 27.13 -37.82 -26.10
C ILE A 4 27.71 -36.81 -25.11
N LYS A 5 27.95 -35.58 -25.57
CA LYS A 5 28.53 -34.50 -24.78
C LYS A 5 27.47 -33.69 -24.04
N VAL A 6 26.35 -33.39 -24.70
CA VAL A 6 25.26 -32.60 -24.12
C VAL A 6 23.90 -33.22 -24.42
N SER A 7 23.08 -33.40 -23.39
CA SER A 7 21.65 -33.69 -23.55
C SER A 7 20.85 -32.40 -23.40
N VAL A 8 20.05 -32.06 -24.41
CA VAL A 8 19.08 -30.97 -24.34
C VAL A 8 17.72 -31.55 -24.00
N ILE A 9 17.10 -31.11 -22.91
CA ILE A 9 15.76 -31.55 -22.49
C ILE A 9 14.78 -30.43 -22.77
N MET A 10 13.74 -30.72 -23.56
CA MET A 10 12.72 -29.76 -23.96
C MET A 10 11.33 -30.25 -23.54
N PRO A 11 10.73 -29.72 -22.46
CA PRO A 11 9.32 -29.97 -22.18
C PRO A 11 8.45 -29.29 -23.24
N VAL A 12 7.42 -29.98 -23.72
CA VAL A 12 6.52 -29.51 -24.78
C VAL A 12 5.08 -29.68 -24.33
N TYR A 13 4.31 -28.58 -24.33
CA TYR A 13 2.87 -28.62 -24.10
C TYR A 13 2.18 -27.52 -24.90
N ASN A 14 1.39 -27.91 -25.90
CA ASN A 14 0.63 -26.98 -26.74
C ASN A 14 1.48 -25.82 -27.33
N ALA A 15 2.60 -26.16 -27.97
CA ALA A 15 3.61 -25.23 -28.47
C ALA A 15 3.68 -25.15 -30.00
N GLU A 16 2.66 -25.60 -30.75
CA GLU A 16 2.70 -25.76 -32.21
C GLU A 16 3.13 -24.49 -32.98
N THR A 17 2.92 -23.31 -32.39
CA THR A 17 3.26 -22.02 -33.01
C THR A 17 4.75 -21.75 -33.10
N TYR A 18 5.55 -22.17 -32.12
CA TYR A 18 6.98 -21.81 -32.00
C TYR A 18 7.90 -23.03 -31.96
N LEU A 19 7.36 -24.23 -31.81
CA LEU A 19 8.10 -25.47 -31.63
C LEU A 19 9.05 -25.79 -32.80
N GLU A 20 8.65 -25.51 -34.05
CA GLU A 20 9.52 -25.73 -35.22
C GLU A 20 10.81 -24.90 -35.12
N GLU A 21 10.70 -23.61 -34.80
CA GLU A 21 11.87 -22.73 -34.62
C GLU A 21 12.77 -23.22 -33.47
N ALA A 22 12.18 -23.66 -32.35
CA ALA A 22 12.91 -24.18 -31.20
C ALA A 22 13.69 -25.46 -31.55
N ILE A 23 13.11 -26.39 -32.31
CA ILE A 23 13.79 -27.61 -32.76
C ILE A 23 14.91 -27.28 -33.75
N GLU A 24 14.65 -26.41 -34.72
CA GLU A 24 15.64 -26.04 -35.74
C GLU A 24 16.88 -25.41 -35.10
N CYS A 25 16.73 -24.56 -34.07
CA CYS A 25 17.87 -23.97 -33.38
C CYS A 25 18.78 -25.01 -32.72
N LEU A 26 18.22 -26.15 -32.29
CA LEU A 26 18.96 -27.28 -31.71
C LEU A 26 19.63 -28.14 -32.80
N ILE A 27 18.95 -28.41 -33.90
CA ILE A 27 19.50 -29.17 -35.04
C ILE A 27 20.72 -28.45 -35.62
N CYS A 28 20.63 -27.12 -35.75
CA CYS A 28 21.66 -26.27 -36.32
C CYS A 28 22.87 -26.01 -35.41
N GLN A 29 22.88 -26.49 -34.16
CA GLN A 29 24.00 -26.30 -33.22
C GLN A 29 25.34 -26.76 -33.80
N THR A 30 26.42 -26.05 -33.49
CA THR A 30 27.76 -26.40 -33.99
C THR A 30 28.32 -27.67 -33.34
N LEU A 31 27.95 -27.97 -32.09
CA LEU A 31 28.25 -29.23 -31.42
C LEU A 31 27.32 -30.33 -31.94
N LYS A 32 27.87 -31.42 -32.49
CA LYS A 32 27.07 -32.49 -33.12
C LYS A 32 26.84 -33.69 -32.20
N GLU A 33 27.72 -33.92 -31.22
CA GLU A 33 27.59 -35.00 -30.23
C GLU A 33 26.58 -34.63 -29.13
N ILE A 34 25.36 -34.32 -29.56
CA ILE A 34 24.23 -33.95 -28.70
C ILE A 34 23.10 -34.95 -28.86
N GLU A 35 22.24 -35.05 -27.85
CA GLU A 35 20.91 -35.65 -27.98
C GLU A 35 19.84 -34.62 -27.57
N ILE A 36 18.68 -34.69 -28.21
CA ILE A 36 17.56 -33.78 -27.98
C ILE A 36 16.40 -34.62 -27.46
N ILE A 37 16.02 -34.43 -26.20
CA ILE A 37 14.99 -35.19 -25.51
C ILE A 37 13.77 -34.30 -25.38
N CYS A 38 12.82 -34.45 -26.30
CA CYS A 38 11.55 -33.76 -26.29
C CYS A 38 10.56 -34.55 -25.43
N VAL A 39 9.97 -33.91 -24.43
CA VAL A 39 8.99 -34.53 -23.53
C VAL A 39 7.65 -33.88 -23.75
N ASP A 40 6.79 -34.54 -24.54
CA ASP A 40 5.42 -34.12 -24.76
C ASP A 40 4.57 -34.40 -23.51
N ASP A 41 4.10 -33.33 -22.88
CA ASP A 41 3.33 -33.32 -21.63
C ASP A 41 1.82 -33.41 -21.90
N GLY A 42 1.43 -34.26 -22.85
CA GLY A 42 0.05 -34.47 -23.23
C GLY A 42 -0.54 -33.32 -24.03
N SER A 43 0.17 -32.85 -25.05
CA SER A 43 -0.32 -31.81 -25.96
C SER A 43 -1.61 -32.25 -26.67
N THR A 44 -2.45 -31.27 -26.95
CA THR A 44 -3.75 -31.42 -27.63
C THR A 44 -3.78 -30.73 -29.00
N ASP A 45 -2.71 -30.04 -29.34
CA ASP A 45 -2.49 -29.37 -30.63
C ASP A 45 -1.53 -30.21 -31.51
N ARG A 46 -0.97 -29.62 -32.57
CA ARG A 46 -0.05 -30.33 -33.48
C ARG A 46 1.38 -30.50 -32.96
N SER A 47 1.66 -30.20 -31.70
CA SER A 47 3.02 -30.28 -31.14
C SER A 47 3.62 -31.68 -31.26
N LEU A 48 2.86 -32.73 -30.95
CA LEU A 48 3.34 -34.11 -31.04
C LEU A 48 3.62 -34.51 -32.50
N GLU A 49 2.76 -34.10 -33.44
CA GLU A 49 2.96 -34.33 -34.88
C GLU A 49 4.27 -33.69 -35.37
N ILE A 50 4.53 -32.44 -34.97
CA ILE A 50 5.77 -31.72 -35.29
C ILE A 50 6.98 -32.49 -34.77
N LEU A 51 6.96 -32.94 -33.51
CA LEU A 51 8.05 -33.74 -32.94
C LEU A 51 8.30 -35.01 -33.74
N GLU A 52 7.25 -35.74 -34.11
CA GLU A 52 7.35 -36.96 -34.92
C GLU A 52 7.93 -36.70 -36.31
N GLU A 53 7.56 -35.59 -36.97
CA GLU A 53 8.12 -35.20 -38.26
C GLU A 53 9.63 -34.92 -38.17
N TYR A 54 10.06 -34.20 -37.13
CA TYR A 54 11.46 -33.86 -36.91
C TYR A 54 12.31 -35.08 -36.51
N SER A 55 11.78 -35.99 -35.68
CA SER A 55 12.49 -37.21 -35.30
C SER A 55 12.78 -38.15 -36.47
N LYS A 56 12.00 -38.08 -37.56
CA LYS A 56 12.26 -38.81 -38.81
C LYS A 56 13.39 -38.18 -39.65
N ARG A 57 13.72 -36.90 -39.39
CA ARG A 57 14.74 -36.13 -40.14
C ARG A 57 16.08 -36.07 -39.40
N ASP A 58 16.08 -36.20 -38.07
CA ASP A 58 17.27 -36.13 -37.24
C ASP A 58 17.25 -37.19 -36.11
N ASP A 59 18.11 -38.21 -36.25
CA ASP A 59 18.22 -39.34 -35.32
C ASP A 59 18.67 -38.95 -33.89
N ARG A 60 19.08 -37.69 -33.67
CA ARG A 60 19.45 -37.18 -32.34
C ARG A 60 18.21 -36.86 -31.49
N ILE A 61 17.02 -36.78 -32.09
CA ILE A 61 15.77 -36.44 -31.42
C ILE A 61 15.11 -37.69 -30.83
N LYS A 62 14.83 -37.65 -29.53
CA LYS A 62 14.09 -38.65 -28.77
C LYS A 62 12.81 -38.02 -28.24
N ILE A 63 11.69 -38.70 -28.45
CA ILE A 63 10.38 -38.25 -27.99
C ILE A 63 9.97 -39.12 -26.80
N LEU A 64 9.63 -38.48 -25.70
CA LEU A 64 8.94 -39.08 -24.56
C LEU A 64 7.53 -38.51 -24.50
N HIS A 65 6.56 -39.36 -24.17
CA HIS A 65 5.18 -38.94 -23.99
C HIS A 65 4.73 -39.24 -22.56
N GLN A 66 4.04 -38.28 -21.96
CA GLN A 66 3.40 -38.42 -20.66
C GLN A 66 2.02 -37.77 -20.66
N ARG A 67 1.18 -38.13 -19.68
CA ARG A 67 -0.02 -37.35 -19.37
C ARG A 67 0.39 -35.98 -18.82
N ASN A 68 -0.43 -34.94 -19.01
CA ASN A 68 -0.16 -33.60 -18.49
C ASN A 68 0.08 -33.61 -16.97
N LEU A 69 1.35 -33.46 -16.60
CA LEU A 69 1.88 -33.41 -15.23
C LEU A 69 2.80 -32.20 -15.03
N TYR A 70 2.76 -31.24 -15.96
CA TYR A 70 3.50 -29.99 -15.97
C TYR A 70 5.00 -30.13 -16.27
N ALA A 71 5.61 -29.00 -16.61
CA ALA A 71 6.99 -28.90 -17.09
C ALA A 71 8.03 -29.49 -16.12
N GLY A 72 7.84 -29.37 -14.80
CA GLY A 72 8.76 -29.94 -13.81
C GLY A 72 8.88 -31.48 -13.93
N VAL A 73 7.74 -32.17 -14.05
CA VAL A 73 7.71 -33.63 -14.23
C VAL A 73 8.28 -34.02 -15.59
N ALA A 74 7.96 -33.27 -16.64
CA ALA A 74 8.51 -33.49 -17.98
C ALA A 74 10.06 -33.36 -17.99
N ARG A 75 10.62 -32.33 -17.36
CA ARG A 75 12.07 -32.15 -17.19
C ARG A 75 12.70 -33.30 -16.39
N ASN A 76 12.08 -33.74 -15.31
CA ASN A 76 12.55 -34.89 -14.53
C ASN A 76 12.55 -36.20 -15.33
N ASN A 77 11.54 -36.43 -16.16
CA ASN A 77 11.48 -37.61 -17.02
C ASN A 77 12.51 -37.56 -18.15
N GLY A 78 12.73 -36.38 -18.73
CA GLY A 78 13.84 -36.15 -19.66
C GLY A 78 15.21 -36.41 -19.01
N LEU A 79 15.41 -35.94 -17.77
CA LEU A 79 16.64 -36.16 -17.00
C LEU A 79 16.96 -37.64 -16.81
N LYS A 80 15.95 -38.48 -16.55
CA LYS A 80 16.13 -39.94 -16.43
C LYS A 80 16.62 -40.62 -17.71
N GLN A 81 16.40 -40.01 -18.87
CA GLN A 81 16.78 -40.53 -20.19
C GLN A 81 18.08 -39.91 -20.73
N ALA A 82 18.59 -38.86 -20.08
CA ALA A 82 19.78 -38.13 -20.51
C ALA A 82 21.07 -38.95 -20.30
N ASN A 83 21.89 -39.01 -21.35
CA ASN A 83 23.17 -39.74 -21.38
C ASN A 83 24.39 -38.80 -21.52
N GLY A 84 24.16 -37.55 -21.92
CA GLY A 84 25.19 -36.54 -22.13
C GLY A 84 26.03 -36.27 -20.88
N GLU A 85 27.30 -35.93 -21.07
CA GLU A 85 28.16 -35.51 -19.95
C GLU A 85 27.56 -34.29 -19.21
N PHE A 86 26.99 -33.37 -19.99
CA PHE A 86 26.26 -32.21 -19.49
C PHE A 86 24.78 -32.25 -19.93
N VAL A 87 23.93 -31.53 -19.20
CA VAL A 87 22.49 -31.39 -19.45
C VAL A 87 22.13 -29.91 -19.46
N ILE A 88 21.25 -29.53 -20.38
CA ILE A 88 20.63 -28.19 -20.44
C ILE A 88 19.14 -28.32 -20.76
N PHE A 89 18.35 -27.37 -20.30
CA PHE A 89 16.92 -27.30 -20.56
C PHE A 89 16.63 -26.18 -21.57
N LEU A 90 15.67 -26.39 -22.47
CA LEU A 90 15.15 -25.35 -23.36
C LEU A 90 13.63 -25.40 -23.31
N ASP A 91 12.97 -24.26 -23.08
CA ASP A 91 11.51 -24.19 -23.19
C ASP A 91 11.13 -24.17 -24.69
N SER A 92 10.01 -24.79 -25.06
CA SER A 92 9.64 -25.08 -26.46
C SER A 92 9.29 -23.87 -27.32
N ASP A 93 9.35 -22.67 -26.76
CA ASP A 93 9.08 -21.38 -27.39
C ASP A 93 10.31 -20.44 -27.44
N ASP A 94 11.44 -20.87 -26.87
CA ASP A 94 12.68 -20.11 -26.79
C ASP A 94 13.74 -20.60 -27.78
N LEU A 95 14.79 -19.81 -28.00
CA LEU A 95 15.83 -20.08 -28.99
C LEU A 95 17.24 -20.03 -28.41
N PHE A 96 18.05 -21.05 -28.69
CA PHE A 96 19.48 -21.03 -28.45
C PHE A 96 20.26 -20.40 -29.60
N GLU A 97 21.28 -19.63 -29.26
CA GLU A 97 22.30 -19.21 -30.21
C GLU A 97 23.04 -20.40 -30.80
N ARG A 98 23.38 -20.32 -32.10
CA ARG A 98 23.92 -21.45 -32.89
C ARG A 98 25.17 -22.12 -32.29
N GLY A 99 25.97 -21.37 -31.55
CA GLY A 99 27.21 -21.83 -30.92
C GLY A 99 27.08 -22.15 -29.42
N LEU A 100 25.89 -22.03 -28.81
CA LEU A 100 25.69 -22.13 -27.36
C LEU A 100 26.24 -23.44 -26.81
N LEU A 101 25.83 -24.59 -27.37
CA LEU A 101 26.17 -25.90 -26.81
C LEU A 101 27.67 -26.16 -26.90
N GLU A 102 28.33 -25.76 -27.99
CA GLU A 102 29.77 -25.93 -28.15
C GLU A 102 30.56 -25.04 -27.18
N LYS A 103 30.19 -23.76 -27.06
CA LYS A 103 30.84 -22.79 -26.16
C LYS A 103 30.73 -23.23 -24.71
N THR A 104 29.51 -23.54 -24.26
CA THR A 104 29.22 -23.93 -22.88
C THR A 104 29.85 -25.29 -22.52
N TYR A 105 29.81 -26.28 -23.42
CA TYR A 105 30.50 -27.56 -23.22
C TYR A 105 32.02 -27.37 -23.09
N LYS A 106 32.66 -26.60 -23.98
CA LYS A 106 34.12 -26.35 -23.91
C LYS A 106 34.49 -25.68 -22.60
N GLN A 107 33.72 -24.68 -22.16
CA GLN A 107 33.98 -23.98 -20.91
C GLN A 107 33.78 -24.89 -19.69
N GLY A 108 32.66 -25.64 -19.65
CA GLY A 108 32.37 -26.58 -18.56
C GLY A 108 33.43 -27.68 -18.45
N LYS A 109 33.84 -28.26 -19.59
CA LYS A 109 34.88 -29.28 -19.64
C LYS A 109 36.25 -28.76 -19.20
N LYS A 110 36.62 -27.54 -19.63
CA LYS A 110 37.92 -26.91 -19.32
C LYS A 110 38.20 -26.84 -17.82
N VAL A 111 37.18 -26.55 -17.01
CA VAL A 111 37.34 -26.38 -15.55
C VAL A 111 36.70 -27.52 -14.74
N ASN A 112 36.11 -28.50 -15.41
CA ASN A 112 35.29 -29.56 -14.83
C ASN A 112 34.18 -28.96 -13.93
N ALA A 113 33.37 -28.07 -14.52
CA ALA A 113 32.33 -27.33 -13.83
C ALA A 113 31.14 -28.22 -13.46
N ASP A 114 30.54 -27.96 -12.29
CA ASP A 114 29.22 -28.44 -11.93
C ASP A 114 28.14 -27.64 -12.71
N ILE A 115 28.34 -26.32 -12.90
CA ILE A 115 27.42 -25.41 -13.60
C ILE A 115 28.19 -24.42 -14.50
N VAL A 116 27.69 -24.17 -15.71
CA VAL A 116 28.11 -23.07 -16.60
C VAL A 116 26.94 -22.11 -16.79
N LEU A 117 27.10 -20.85 -16.37
CA LEU A 117 26.12 -19.78 -16.54
C LEU A 117 26.39 -18.99 -17.82
N PHE A 118 25.37 -18.35 -18.40
CA PHE A 118 25.52 -17.43 -19.52
C PHE A 118 24.38 -16.42 -19.55
N GLY A 119 24.59 -15.32 -20.29
CA GLY A 119 23.60 -14.27 -20.48
C GLY A 119 22.54 -14.63 -21.52
N GLY A 120 21.53 -13.79 -21.64
CA GLY A 120 20.51 -13.92 -22.67
C GLY A 120 19.74 -12.62 -22.85
N GLU A 121 18.75 -12.66 -23.73
CA GLU A 121 17.95 -11.51 -24.11
C GLU A 121 16.47 -11.88 -24.18
N CYS A 122 15.61 -10.86 -24.22
CA CYS A 122 14.22 -11.03 -24.60
C CYS A 122 14.03 -10.73 -26.07
N PHE A 123 13.31 -11.60 -26.77
CA PHE A 123 12.86 -11.41 -28.14
C PHE A 123 11.35 -11.16 -28.16
N ASN A 124 10.94 -9.96 -28.55
CA ASN A 124 9.53 -9.58 -28.61
C ASN A 124 8.92 -9.94 -29.98
N VAL A 125 7.97 -10.87 -29.99
CA VAL A 125 7.32 -11.34 -31.23
C VAL A 125 6.44 -10.29 -31.90
N ASP A 126 5.95 -9.30 -31.16
CA ASP A 126 5.02 -8.30 -31.70
C ASP A 126 5.75 -7.26 -32.57
N ASN A 127 7.00 -6.92 -32.22
CA ASN A 127 7.76 -5.85 -32.89
C ASN A 127 9.16 -6.29 -33.37
N GLY A 128 9.58 -7.53 -33.11
CA GLY A 128 10.89 -8.07 -33.47
C GLY A 128 12.06 -7.52 -32.65
N GLU A 129 11.80 -6.84 -31.54
CA GLU A 129 12.84 -6.21 -30.72
C GLU A 129 13.60 -7.26 -29.90
N HIS A 130 14.92 -7.18 -29.93
CA HIS A 130 15.83 -7.92 -29.06
C HIS A 130 16.36 -6.99 -27.97
N LYS A 131 16.25 -7.42 -26.71
CA LYS A 131 16.72 -6.65 -25.55
C LYS A 131 17.46 -7.53 -24.58
N GLU A 132 18.76 -7.29 -24.45
CA GLU A 132 19.62 -7.96 -23.48
C GLU A 132 19.04 -7.88 -22.06
N ARG A 133 19.20 -8.98 -21.30
CA ARG A 133 18.73 -9.14 -19.93
C ARG A 133 19.91 -9.32 -18.98
N PRO A 134 20.42 -8.21 -18.39
CA PRO A 134 21.53 -8.27 -17.43
C PRO A 134 21.22 -9.15 -16.21
N ASP A 135 19.94 -9.34 -15.88
CA ASP A 135 19.54 -10.19 -14.77
C ASP A 135 19.70 -11.69 -15.03
N PHE A 136 19.88 -12.12 -16.28
CA PHE A 136 20.17 -13.52 -16.60
C PHE A 136 21.58 -13.94 -16.19
N LEU A 137 22.54 -12.99 -16.19
CA LEU A 137 23.88 -13.17 -15.65
C LEU A 137 24.42 -11.84 -15.07
N ARG A 138 24.42 -11.72 -13.74
CA ARG A 138 24.91 -10.54 -13.01
C ARG A 138 26.37 -10.69 -12.63
N LYS A 139 27.25 -10.47 -13.60
CA LYS A 139 28.71 -10.59 -13.44
C LYS A 139 29.27 -9.70 -12.33
N GLU A 140 28.63 -8.57 -12.06
CA GLU A 140 29.01 -7.64 -10.98
C GLU A 140 28.99 -8.29 -9.60
N TYR A 141 28.19 -9.34 -9.38
CA TYR A 141 28.15 -10.08 -8.12
C TYR A 141 29.19 -11.21 -8.05
N ILE A 142 29.75 -11.61 -9.18
CA ILE A 142 30.79 -12.64 -9.27
C ILE A 142 32.18 -12.01 -9.06
N GLY A 143 32.39 -10.81 -9.61
CA GLY A 143 33.68 -10.12 -9.64
C GLY A 143 34.65 -10.77 -10.63
N ASP A 144 35.95 -10.71 -10.33
CA ASP A 144 37.01 -11.20 -11.24
C ASP A 144 37.20 -12.74 -11.23
N LYS A 145 36.32 -13.48 -10.54
CA LYS A 145 36.44 -14.94 -10.39
C LYS A 145 36.02 -15.64 -11.68
N SER A 146 36.87 -16.48 -12.25
CA SER A 146 36.53 -17.30 -13.42
C SER A 146 35.87 -18.64 -13.05
N VAL A 147 36.12 -19.13 -11.83
CA VAL A 147 35.47 -20.29 -11.21
C VAL A 147 35.16 -19.93 -9.76
N PHE A 148 33.96 -20.23 -9.29
CA PHE A 148 33.48 -19.89 -7.96
C PHE A 148 32.42 -20.88 -7.48
N SER A 149 31.98 -20.72 -6.24
CA SER A 149 30.92 -21.49 -5.58
C SER A 149 30.18 -20.58 -4.60
N ARG A 150 29.18 -21.13 -3.89
CA ARG A 150 28.57 -20.41 -2.77
C ARG A 150 29.58 -19.92 -1.71
N LYS A 151 30.69 -20.63 -1.50
CA LYS A 151 31.70 -20.26 -0.49
C LYS A 151 32.45 -18.98 -0.86
N ASP A 152 32.51 -18.67 -2.15
CA ASP A 152 33.23 -17.52 -2.68
C ASP A 152 32.36 -16.25 -2.71
N ILE A 153 31.03 -16.41 -2.78
CA ILE A 153 30.04 -15.33 -2.90
C ILE A 153 28.73 -15.66 -2.13
N PRO A 154 28.81 -16.01 -0.83
CA PRO A 154 27.67 -16.57 -0.09
C PRO A 154 26.46 -15.62 -0.02
N GLU A 155 26.71 -14.31 0.05
CA GLU A 155 25.67 -13.29 0.10
C GLU A 155 24.98 -13.01 -1.24
N LYS A 156 25.49 -13.54 -2.36
CA LYS A 156 24.99 -13.22 -3.72
C LYS A 156 24.73 -14.44 -4.60
N ILE A 157 25.00 -15.65 -4.14
CA ILE A 157 24.94 -16.88 -4.94
C ILE A 157 23.61 -17.08 -5.68
N PHE A 158 22.46 -16.71 -5.10
CA PHE A 158 21.15 -16.80 -5.73
C PHE A 158 20.75 -15.56 -6.53
N ASN A 159 21.53 -14.48 -6.44
CA ASN A 159 21.25 -13.21 -7.11
C ASN A 159 22.06 -13.05 -8.41
N ILE A 160 23.03 -13.94 -8.68
CA ILE A 160 23.87 -13.88 -9.89
C ILE A 160 23.12 -14.20 -11.19
N THR A 161 21.91 -14.77 -11.11
CA THR A 161 21.12 -15.24 -12.26
C THR A 161 19.66 -15.41 -11.86
N THR A 162 18.75 -15.42 -12.82
CA THR A 162 17.34 -15.75 -12.59
C THR A 162 17.16 -17.25 -12.31
N PRO A 163 16.07 -17.66 -11.62
CA PRO A 163 15.75 -19.06 -11.36
C PRO A 163 15.19 -19.78 -12.61
N CYS A 164 15.73 -19.49 -13.80
CA CYS A 164 15.38 -20.15 -15.05
C CYS A 164 16.44 -21.22 -15.36
N PRO A 165 16.05 -22.45 -15.73
CA PRO A 165 17.01 -23.54 -15.98
C PRO A 165 17.71 -23.41 -17.34
N TRP A 166 17.14 -22.67 -18.28
CA TRP A 166 17.62 -22.55 -19.66
C TRP A 166 18.80 -21.59 -19.86
N THR A 167 19.23 -20.85 -18.82
CA THR A 167 20.48 -20.05 -18.85
C THR A 167 21.70 -20.79 -18.31
N LYS A 168 21.61 -22.13 -18.16
CA LYS A 168 22.54 -22.92 -17.37
C LYS A 168 22.80 -24.29 -17.99
N LEU A 169 24.08 -24.63 -18.19
CA LEU A 169 24.52 -25.99 -18.51
C LEU A 169 24.97 -26.67 -17.21
N TYR A 170 24.46 -27.87 -16.94
CA TYR A 170 24.71 -28.62 -15.72
C TYR A 170 25.52 -29.89 -16.00
N SER A 171 26.47 -30.22 -15.13
CA SER A 171 27.10 -31.55 -15.16
C SER A 171 26.06 -32.62 -14.77
N ARG A 172 25.89 -33.68 -15.59
CA ARG A 172 24.97 -34.77 -15.26
C ARG A 172 25.41 -35.49 -13.99
N LYS A 173 26.71 -35.72 -13.83
CA LYS A 173 27.29 -36.33 -12.62
C LYS A 173 26.98 -35.50 -11.36
N PHE A 174 26.96 -34.17 -11.49
CA PHE A 174 26.58 -33.27 -10.40
C PHE A 174 25.09 -33.44 -10.03
N ILE A 175 24.20 -33.42 -11.03
CA ILE A 175 22.76 -33.64 -10.81
C ILE A 175 22.51 -34.99 -10.11
N GLU A 176 23.15 -36.06 -10.57
CA GLU A 176 23.02 -37.40 -9.99
C GLU A 176 23.59 -37.47 -8.56
N ARG A 177 24.76 -36.88 -8.32
CA ARG A 177 25.43 -36.83 -7.01
C ARG A 177 24.55 -36.17 -5.95
N GLU A 178 23.97 -35.02 -6.30
CA GLU A 178 23.16 -34.22 -5.36
C GLU A 178 21.66 -34.58 -5.40
N LYS A 179 21.25 -35.49 -6.30
CA LYS A 179 19.86 -35.90 -6.52
C LYS A 179 18.93 -34.72 -6.82
N LEU A 180 19.39 -33.79 -7.66
CA LEU A 180 18.62 -32.60 -8.02
C LEU A 180 17.41 -32.98 -8.91
N GLN A 181 16.23 -32.49 -8.54
CA GLN A 181 14.97 -32.70 -9.28
C GLN A 181 14.11 -31.43 -9.24
N PHE A 182 13.29 -31.24 -10.27
CA PHE A 182 12.25 -30.21 -10.30
C PHE A 182 11.07 -30.63 -9.42
N GLN A 183 10.36 -29.65 -8.85
CA GLN A 183 9.15 -29.93 -8.09
C GLN A 183 7.98 -30.27 -9.02
N GLU A 184 7.00 -31.02 -8.52
CA GLU A 184 5.77 -31.35 -9.24
C GLU A 184 4.74 -30.20 -9.16
N LEU A 185 5.22 -28.95 -9.26
CA LEU A 185 4.39 -27.75 -9.24
C LEU A 185 4.00 -27.32 -10.65
N GLN A 186 2.76 -26.83 -10.79
CA GLN A 186 2.22 -26.35 -12.06
C GLN A 186 3.03 -25.18 -12.64
N HIS A 187 3.56 -24.31 -11.78
CA HIS A 187 4.45 -23.21 -12.15
C HIS A 187 5.45 -22.97 -11.02
N THR A 188 6.53 -22.22 -11.32
CA THR A 188 7.62 -21.95 -10.38
C THR A 188 8.40 -23.19 -9.91
N ASN A 189 8.20 -24.36 -10.56
CA ASN A 189 8.96 -25.58 -10.27
C ASN A 189 10.47 -25.43 -10.49
N ASP A 190 10.89 -24.42 -11.26
CA ASP A 190 12.28 -24.12 -11.56
C ASP A 190 13.06 -23.58 -10.36
N ALA A 191 12.38 -22.82 -9.47
CA ALA A 191 13.04 -22.12 -8.38
C ALA A 191 13.77 -23.10 -7.45
N PHE A 192 13.13 -24.22 -7.10
CA PHE A 192 13.76 -25.23 -6.25
C PHE A 192 15.00 -25.86 -6.87
N PHE A 193 14.88 -26.37 -8.10
CA PHE A 193 16.00 -27.00 -8.81
C PHE A 193 17.17 -26.04 -8.97
N VAL A 194 16.90 -24.83 -9.47
CA VAL A 194 17.95 -23.85 -9.78
C VAL A 194 18.62 -23.34 -8.51
N LEU A 195 17.86 -22.91 -7.51
CA LEU A 195 18.44 -22.38 -6.27
C LEU A 195 19.22 -23.46 -5.51
N LEU A 196 18.67 -24.66 -5.37
CA LEU A 196 19.39 -25.74 -4.70
C LEU A 196 20.66 -26.14 -5.49
N SER A 197 20.62 -26.15 -6.82
CA SER A 197 21.81 -26.43 -7.64
C SER A 197 22.92 -25.41 -7.41
N LEU A 198 22.60 -24.11 -7.32
CA LEU A 198 23.57 -23.05 -7.05
C LEU A 198 24.18 -23.18 -5.65
N ALA A 199 23.39 -23.61 -4.66
CA ALA A 199 23.85 -23.82 -3.29
C ALA A 199 24.80 -25.02 -3.15
N LEU A 200 24.64 -26.06 -3.97
CA LEU A 200 25.38 -27.33 -3.86
C LEU A 200 26.55 -27.45 -4.84
N ALA A 201 26.60 -26.62 -5.88
CA ALA A 201 27.69 -26.65 -6.84
C ALA A 201 29.02 -26.23 -6.19
N ASN A 202 30.05 -27.06 -6.41
CA ASN A 202 31.42 -26.79 -5.95
C ASN A 202 32.21 -25.96 -6.97
N LYS A 203 31.84 -26.04 -8.26
CA LYS A 203 32.50 -25.31 -9.34
C LYS A 203 31.46 -24.75 -10.31
N ILE A 204 31.24 -23.46 -10.22
CA ILE A 204 30.44 -22.66 -11.14
C ILE A 204 31.40 -21.82 -11.98
N THR A 205 31.14 -21.75 -13.28
CA THR A 205 31.83 -20.84 -14.21
C THR A 205 30.79 -20.15 -15.09
N TYR A 206 31.19 -19.20 -15.91
CA TYR A 206 30.27 -18.49 -16.80
C TYR A 206 30.91 -18.17 -18.15
N ILE A 207 30.05 -17.83 -19.11
CA ILE A 207 30.39 -17.19 -20.37
C ILE A 207 29.68 -15.85 -20.43
N ASP A 208 30.45 -14.78 -20.62
CA ASP A 208 29.97 -13.40 -20.69
C ASP A 208 29.46 -13.07 -22.10
N GLU A 209 28.47 -13.85 -22.54
CA GLU A 209 27.84 -13.73 -23.85
C GLU A 209 26.33 -13.95 -23.73
N VAL A 210 25.56 -13.25 -24.57
CA VAL A 210 24.13 -13.49 -24.79
C VAL A 210 24.00 -14.74 -25.66
N LEU A 211 23.48 -15.84 -25.08
CA LEU A 211 23.42 -17.13 -25.78
C LEU A 211 21.99 -17.70 -25.91
N ILE A 212 20.99 -17.06 -25.30
CA ILE A 212 19.58 -17.49 -25.40
C ILE A 212 18.67 -16.28 -25.63
N SER A 213 17.67 -16.47 -26.49
CA SER A 213 16.56 -15.55 -26.72
C SER A 213 15.29 -16.07 -26.08
N TYR A 214 14.84 -15.39 -25.02
CA TYR A 214 13.57 -15.65 -24.33
C TYR A 214 12.41 -14.92 -25.00
N ARG A 215 11.41 -15.65 -25.49
CA ARG A 215 10.33 -15.07 -26.30
C ARG A 215 9.25 -14.39 -25.45
N ILE A 216 8.94 -13.13 -25.75
CA ILE A 216 7.89 -12.34 -25.08
C ILE A 216 6.85 -11.81 -26.08
N GLY A 217 5.66 -11.42 -25.59
CA GLY A 217 4.56 -10.89 -26.44
C GLY A 217 3.50 -11.92 -26.85
N GLN A 218 3.61 -13.17 -26.38
CA GLN A 218 2.69 -14.24 -26.75
C GLN A 218 1.28 -14.05 -26.16
N LYS A 219 0.23 -14.30 -26.97
CA LYS A 219 -1.18 -14.12 -26.56
C LYS A 219 -1.68 -15.15 -25.54
N ASN A 220 -1.05 -16.32 -25.44
CA ASN A 220 -1.46 -17.46 -24.61
C ASN A 220 -0.49 -17.78 -23.45
N ASN A 221 0.16 -16.77 -22.86
CA ASN A 221 1.11 -17.02 -21.77
C ASN A 221 0.44 -17.60 -20.50
N LEU A 222 1.25 -18.37 -19.74
CA LEU A 222 1.00 -18.93 -18.39
C LEU A 222 0.41 -17.95 -17.34
N GLN A 223 0.30 -16.66 -17.65
CA GLN A 223 -0.30 -15.63 -16.79
C GLN A 223 -1.77 -15.91 -16.44
N SER A 224 -2.54 -16.54 -17.34
CA SER A 224 -3.92 -16.96 -17.04
C SER A 224 -3.97 -18.10 -16.00
N VAL A 225 -2.96 -18.98 -16.01
CA VAL A 225 -2.81 -20.10 -15.08
C VAL A 225 -2.36 -19.62 -13.70
N LYS A 226 -1.41 -18.68 -13.63
CA LYS A 226 -0.95 -18.05 -12.38
C LYS A 226 -2.08 -17.42 -11.57
N SER A 227 -3.16 -16.97 -12.23
CA SER A 227 -4.29 -16.35 -11.54
C SER A 227 -5.17 -17.36 -10.77
N LYS A 228 -5.08 -18.67 -11.07
CA LYS A 228 -5.86 -19.70 -10.36
C LYS A 228 -5.25 -20.06 -9.00
N ASN A 229 -3.94 -20.31 -8.97
CA ASN A 229 -3.16 -20.69 -7.78
C ASN A 229 -1.95 -19.75 -7.59
N PRO A 230 -2.16 -18.43 -7.41
CA PRO A 230 -1.10 -17.42 -7.36
C PRO A 230 -0.12 -17.59 -6.18
N GLU A 231 -0.50 -18.34 -5.16
CA GLU A 231 0.27 -18.67 -3.94
C GLU A 231 1.38 -19.72 -4.16
N MET A 232 1.29 -20.53 -5.23
CA MET A 232 2.09 -21.76 -5.39
C MET A 232 3.61 -21.52 -5.38
N PHE A 233 4.06 -20.29 -5.69
CA PHE A 233 5.48 -19.96 -5.59
C PHE A 233 6.01 -20.00 -4.14
N PHE A 234 5.16 -19.81 -3.11
CA PHE A 234 5.59 -19.90 -1.72
C PHE A 234 6.09 -21.30 -1.38
N GLU A 235 5.37 -22.34 -1.84
CA GLU A 235 5.79 -23.73 -1.67
C GLU A 235 7.17 -23.99 -2.28
N ALA A 236 7.48 -23.36 -3.42
CA ALA A 236 8.80 -23.47 -4.04
C ALA A 236 9.92 -22.90 -3.16
N TYR A 237 9.75 -21.68 -2.64
CA TYR A 237 10.75 -21.05 -1.78
C TYR A 237 10.83 -21.70 -0.39
N GLU A 238 9.71 -22.18 0.14
CA GLU A 238 9.64 -22.89 1.40
C GLU A 238 10.46 -24.18 1.34
N GLN A 239 10.29 -24.99 0.29
CA GLN A 239 11.08 -26.21 0.12
C GLN A 239 12.58 -25.90 -0.08
N VAL A 240 12.94 -24.80 -0.73
CA VAL A 240 14.34 -24.35 -0.80
C VAL A 240 14.87 -24.04 0.60
N PHE A 241 14.11 -23.29 1.41
CA PHE A 241 14.48 -22.97 2.78
C PHE A 241 14.71 -24.25 3.61
N ASP A 242 13.79 -25.21 3.55
CA ASP A 242 13.91 -26.48 4.28
C ASP A 242 15.13 -27.27 3.81
N ALA A 243 15.34 -27.41 2.51
CA ALA A 243 16.49 -28.12 1.96
C ALA A 243 17.84 -27.45 2.34
N LEU A 244 17.89 -26.12 2.41
CA LEU A 244 19.07 -25.39 2.87
C LEU A 244 19.35 -25.62 4.36
N ASN A 245 18.32 -25.69 5.19
CA ASN A 245 18.45 -25.97 6.63
C ASN A 245 18.86 -27.43 6.88
N GLU A 246 18.22 -28.39 6.22
CA GLU A 246 18.56 -29.82 6.32
C GLU A 246 20.02 -30.09 5.95
N LYS A 247 20.55 -29.35 4.97
CA LYS A 247 21.96 -29.46 4.56
C LYS A 247 22.93 -28.61 5.38
N GLY A 248 22.44 -27.81 6.33
CA GLY A 248 23.25 -26.92 7.16
C GLY A 248 23.92 -25.78 6.39
N ILE A 249 23.31 -25.33 5.28
CA ILE A 249 23.86 -24.30 4.38
C ILE A 249 23.13 -22.96 4.58
N TYR A 250 21.90 -22.96 5.12
CA TYR A 250 21.04 -21.78 5.19
C TYR A 250 21.74 -20.55 5.79
N GLU A 251 22.36 -20.66 6.98
CA GLU A 251 23.01 -19.51 7.62
C GLU A 251 24.13 -18.90 6.78
N GLU A 252 24.84 -19.70 5.97
CA GLU A 252 25.87 -19.21 5.07
C GLU A 252 25.27 -18.36 3.93
N VAL A 253 24.17 -18.82 3.33
CA VAL A 253 23.55 -18.18 2.15
C VAL A 253 22.33 -17.31 2.51
N LYS A 254 22.08 -17.08 3.80
CA LYS A 254 20.86 -16.47 4.33
C LYS A 254 20.50 -15.16 3.64
N LYS A 255 21.48 -14.26 3.47
CA LYS A 255 21.27 -12.97 2.80
C LYS A 255 20.84 -13.13 1.35
N SER A 256 21.53 -13.97 0.60
CA SER A 256 21.18 -14.23 -0.81
C SER A 256 19.79 -14.85 -0.94
N PHE A 257 19.45 -15.78 -0.03
CA PHE A 257 18.14 -16.44 0.00
C PHE A 257 17.01 -15.43 0.27
N ILE A 258 17.15 -14.62 1.31
CA ILE A 258 16.16 -13.60 1.65
C ILE A 258 15.96 -12.65 0.47
N GLU A 259 17.04 -12.15 -0.15
CA GLU A 259 16.95 -11.21 -1.27
C GLU A 259 16.26 -11.81 -2.51
N VAL A 260 16.58 -13.07 -2.87
CA VAL A 260 15.96 -13.72 -4.03
C VAL A 260 14.48 -14.06 -3.76
N THR A 261 14.14 -14.44 -2.54
CA THR A 261 12.75 -14.76 -2.15
C THR A 261 11.89 -13.50 -2.14
N LEU A 262 12.38 -12.38 -1.60
CA LEU A 262 11.66 -11.10 -1.63
C LEU A 262 11.47 -10.60 -3.07
N ALA A 263 12.49 -10.70 -3.92
CA ALA A 263 12.35 -10.37 -5.35
C ALA A 263 11.31 -11.28 -6.04
N GLY A 264 11.29 -12.57 -5.71
CA GLY A 264 10.29 -13.53 -6.16
C GLY A 264 8.86 -13.17 -5.74
N CYS A 265 8.66 -12.75 -4.49
CA CYS A 265 7.37 -12.28 -3.98
C CYS A 265 6.87 -11.07 -4.78
N VAL A 266 7.72 -10.04 -4.91
CA VAL A 266 7.39 -8.81 -5.65
C VAL A 266 7.07 -9.10 -7.12
N TYR A 267 7.87 -9.94 -7.78
CA TYR A 267 7.62 -10.36 -9.15
C TYR A 267 6.26 -11.04 -9.30
N ASN A 268 5.92 -11.98 -8.42
CA ASN A 268 4.65 -12.69 -8.49
C ASN A 268 3.46 -11.76 -8.22
N ILE A 269 3.54 -10.87 -7.22
CA ILE A 269 2.53 -9.83 -6.94
C ILE A 269 2.28 -8.94 -8.18
N ASN A 270 3.35 -8.54 -8.88
CA ASN A 270 3.26 -7.67 -10.05
C ASN A 270 2.78 -8.42 -11.31
N SER A 271 3.00 -9.73 -11.38
CA SER A 271 2.64 -10.56 -12.55
C SER A 271 1.15 -10.94 -12.61
N VAL A 272 0.46 -10.96 -11.47
CA VAL A 272 -0.98 -11.27 -11.41
C VAL A 272 -1.84 -10.03 -11.68
N LYS A 273 -2.92 -10.20 -12.45
CA LYS A 273 -3.76 -9.08 -12.93
C LYS A 273 -4.99 -8.80 -12.05
N THR A 274 -5.57 -9.83 -11.46
CA THR A 274 -6.84 -9.75 -10.70
C THR A 274 -6.59 -9.35 -9.25
N LYS A 275 -7.51 -8.57 -8.67
CA LYS A 275 -7.46 -8.16 -7.25
C LYS A 275 -7.51 -9.38 -6.33
N GLU A 276 -8.34 -10.35 -6.67
CA GLU A 276 -8.56 -11.59 -5.91
C GLU A 276 -7.27 -12.39 -5.79
N ALA A 277 -6.54 -12.58 -6.91
CA ALA A 277 -5.26 -13.27 -6.90
C ALA A 277 -4.20 -12.53 -6.06
N LYS A 278 -4.16 -11.20 -6.11
CA LYS A 278 -3.24 -10.41 -5.27
C LYS A 278 -3.57 -10.57 -3.78
N VAL A 279 -4.84 -10.52 -3.41
CA VAL A 279 -5.30 -10.72 -2.03
C VAL A 279 -4.89 -12.08 -1.51
N LYS A 280 -5.01 -13.16 -2.30
CA LYS A 280 -4.50 -14.49 -1.92
C LYS A 280 -3.01 -14.45 -1.58
N ILE A 281 -2.19 -13.84 -2.43
CA ILE A 281 -0.74 -13.71 -2.16
C ILE A 281 -0.49 -12.94 -0.87
N TYR A 282 -1.18 -11.82 -0.65
CA TYR A 282 -1.00 -11.03 0.57
C TYR A 282 -1.38 -11.81 1.83
N GLN A 283 -2.46 -12.58 1.77
CA GLN A 283 -2.92 -13.44 2.87
C GLN A 283 -1.92 -14.56 3.18
N GLU A 284 -1.35 -15.16 2.14
CA GLU A 284 -0.34 -16.22 2.27
C GLU A 284 0.93 -15.71 2.96
N MET A 285 1.34 -14.46 2.68
CA MET A 285 2.45 -13.80 3.35
C MET A 285 2.21 -13.51 4.85
N GLN A 286 0.97 -13.61 5.33
CA GLN A 286 0.67 -13.49 6.76
C GLN A 286 0.66 -14.85 7.48
N GLN A 287 0.80 -15.96 6.76
CA GLN A 287 0.72 -17.30 7.33
C GLN A 287 2.04 -17.74 7.99
N GLU A 288 1.95 -18.71 8.90
CA GLU A 288 3.08 -19.23 9.67
C GLU A 288 4.23 -19.72 8.77
N HIS A 289 3.92 -20.46 7.71
CA HIS A 289 4.93 -21.01 6.80
C HIS A 289 5.75 -19.93 6.06
N PHE A 290 5.21 -18.72 5.85
CA PHE A 290 5.98 -17.60 5.31
C PHE A 290 6.82 -16.96 6.42
N THR A 291 6.20 -16.66 7.56
CA THR A 291 6.84 -15.95 8.68
C THR A 291 7.99 -16.76 9.31
N ARG A 292 7.93 -18.10 9.33
CA ARG A 292 9.00 -18.97 9.86
C ARG A 292 10.35 -18.81 9.13
N MET A 293 10.34 -18.37 7.87
CA MET A 293 11.56 -18.10 7.11
C MET A 293 12.27 -16.81 7.55
N ASN A 294 11.64 -16.00 8.40
CA ASN A 294 12.19 -14.76 8.97
C ASN A 294 12.74 -13.77 7.91
N LEU A 295 11.99 -13.62 6.81
CA LEU A 295 12.42 -12.85 5.64
C LEU A 295 12.37 -11.32 5.87
N LEU A 296 11.54 -10.85 6.81
CA LEU A 296 11.20 -9.43 6.97
C LEU A 296 11.80 -8.78 8.23
N GLU A 297 12.32 -9.56 9.18
CA GLU A 297 12.74 -9.03 10.50
C GLU A 297 14.25 -8.79 10.62
N GLN A 298 15.00 -8.76 9.52
CA GLN A 298 16.40 -8.33 9.58
C GLN A 298 16.49 -6.80 9.68
N GLU A 299 17.63 -6.30 10.16
CA GLU A 299 17.95 -4.86 10.13
C GLU A 299 17.95 -4.32 8.70
N GLU A 300 17.55 -3.05 8.48
CA GLU A 300 17.46 -2.48 7.13
C GLU A 300 18.78 -2.54 6.35
N THR A 301 19.91 -2.40 7.05
CA THR A 301 21.27 -2.48 6.46
C THR A 301 21.61 -3.87 5.90
N PHE A 302 20.83 -4.90 6.26
CA PHE A 302 20.95 -6.25 5.73
C PHE A 302 20.54 -6.34 4.25
N TYR A 303 19.53 -5.56 3.85
CA TYR A 303 18.88 -5.69 2.54
C TYR A 303 19.54 -4.79 1.50
N SER A 304 19.88 -5.34 0.34
CA SER A 304 20.38 -4.54 -0.79
C SER A 304 19.25 -3.78 -1.52
N ASN A 305 18.00 -4.20 -1.36
CA ASN A 305 16.83 -3.57 -1.97
C ASN A 305 15.72 -3.39 -0.94
N LEU A 306 15.68 -2.20 -0.32
CA LEU A 306 14.68 -1.84 0.67
C LEU A 306 13.27 -1.75 0.09
N GLU A 307 13.11 -1.45 -1.19
CA GLU A 307 11.78 -1.37 -1.82
C GLU A 307 11.08 -2.74 -1.81
N HIS A 308 11.81 -3.83 -2.10
CA HIS A 308 11.26 -5.19 -1.98
C HIS A 308 10.88 -5.53 -0.53
N LEU A 309 11.68 -5.10 0.44
CA LEU A 309 11.37 -5.29 1.86
C LEU A 309 10.07 -4.56 2.24
N TYR A 310 9.97 -3.27 1.94
CA TYR A 310 8.80 -2.46 2.31
C TYR A 310 7.55 -2.88 1.56
N GLN A 311 7.66 -3.29 0.29
CA GLN A 311 6.52 -3.82 -0.46
C GLN A 311 5.98 -5.10 0.19
N CYS A 312 6.87 -5.99 0.63
CA CYS A 312 6.48 -7.23 1.32
C CYS A 312 5.92 -6.95 2.73
N LYS A 313 6.57 -6.09 3.54
CA LYS A 313 6.03 -5.64 4.84
C LYS A 313 4.69 -4.92 4.70
N GLY A 314 4.50 -4.19 3.60
CA GLY A 314 3.31 -3.42 3.28
C GLY A 314 2.06 -4.24 3.04
N THR A 315 2.19 -5.54 2.75
CA THR A 315 1.07 -6.44 2.42
C THR A 315 0.01 -6.52 3.53
N LYS A 316 0.42 -6.46 4.80
CA LYS A 316 -0.49 -6.37 5.94
C LYS A 316 -1.37 -5.12 5.86
N TYR A 317 -0.77 -3.97 5.61
CA TYR A 317 -1.50 -2.69 5.52
C TYR A 317 -2.40 -2.61 4.27
N ILE A 318 -1.99 -3.27 3.18
CA ILE A 318 -2.84 -3.45 1.99
C ILE A 318 -4.10 -4.25 2.35
N LEU A 319 -3.95 -5.37 3.07
CA LEU A 319 -5.09 -6.19 3.51
C LEU A 319 -6.03 -5.41 4.44
N GLU A 320 -5.48 -4.71 5.45
CA GLU A 320 -6.27 -3.87 6.35
C GLU A 320 -7.05 -2.78 5.60
N CYS A 321 -6.43 -2.18 4.58
CA CYS A 321 -7.07 -1.19 3.72
C CYS A 321 -8.26 -1.81 2.95
N ILE A 322 -8.05 -2.97 2.31
CA ILE A 322 -9.08 -3.70 1.56
C ILE A 322 -10.23 -4.11 2.48
N GLU A 323 -9.94 -4.66 3.66
CA GLU A 323 -10.95 -5.11 4.62
C GLU A 323 -11.88 -3.95 5.02
N LYS A 324 -11.32 -2.77 5.30
CA LYS A 324 -12.11 -1.59 5.68
C LYS A 324 -13.06 -1.12 4.57
N ARG A 325 -12.64 -1.16 3.31
CA ARG A 325 -13.48 -0.71 2.16
C ARG A 325 -14.53 -1.74 1.77
N ASN A 326 -14.28 -3.02 2.06
CA ASN A 326 -15.23 -4.10 1.81
C ASN A 326 -16.28 -4.28 2.93
N ARG A 327 -16.29 -3.41 3.96
CA ARG A 327 -17.28 -3.50 5.04
C ARG A 327 -18.68 -3.26 4.50
N ASN A 328 -19.54 -4.27 4.64
CA ASN A 328 -20.96 -4.14 4.34
C ASN A 328 -21.72 -3.59 5.55
N TYR A 329 -22.05 -2.30 5.53
CA TYR A 329 -22.77 -1.65 6.64
C TYR A 329 -24.24 -2.10 6.74
N GLU A 330 -24.85 -2.58 5.66
CA GLU A 330 -26.24 -3.05 5.64
C GLU A 330 -26.43 -4.36 6.42
N GLU A 331 -25.41 -5.22 6.43
CA GLU A 331 -25.42 -6.45 7.22
C GLU A 331 -25.31 -6.18 8.73
N ASN A 332 -24.72 -5.04 9.12
CA ASN A 332 -24.59 -4.63 10.51
C ASN A 332 -25.90 -3.99 11.02
N LYS A 333 -26.99 -4.77 11.07
CA LYS A 333 -28.32 -4.28 11.44
C LYS A 333 -28.33 -3.56 12.79
N LEU A 334 -29.03 -2.43 12.84
CA LEU A 334 -29.29 -1.70 14.07
C LEU A 334 -30.42 -2.40 14.84
N THR A 335 -30.17 -2.73 16.10
CA THR A 335 -31.12 -3.41 16.98
C THR A 335 -31.58 -2.45 18.07
N LEU A 336 -32.88 -2.24 18.17
CA LEU A 336 -33.51 -1.51 19.28
C LEU A 336 -33.54 -2.42 20.52
N LEU A 337 -32.97 -1.94 21.62
CA LEU A 337 -33.00 -2.65 22.91
C LEU A 337 -34.04 -2.06 23.86
N LEU A 338 -34.12 -0.73 23.91
CA LEU A 338 -35.06 0.00 24.73
C LEU A 338 -35.53 1.24 23.98
N LYS A 339 -36.84 1.42 23.89
CA LYS A 339 -37.47 2.59 23.25
C LYS A 339 -37.91 3.58 24.32
N ASN A 340 -37.71 4.88 24.06
CA ASN A 340 -38.26 5.92 24.92
C ASN A 340 -39.78 5.77 25.08
N GLU A 341 -40.28 6.17 26.26
CA GLU A 341 -41.71 6.15 26.59
C GLU A 341 -42.32 7.55 26.57
N GLU A 342 -41.50 8.58 26.32
CA GLU A 342 -41.93 9.97 26.31
C GLU A 342 -42.92 10.26 25.17
N LYS A 343 -44.09 10.79 25.51
CA LYS A 343 -45.17 11.06 24.55
C LYS A 343 -45.12 12.47 23.95
N ASN A 344 -44.31 13.36 24.53
CA ASN A 344 -44.18 14.71 24.02
C ASN A 344 -43.35 14.73 22.73
N ILE A 345 -43.71 15.62 21.80
CA ILE A 345 -42.96 15.81 20.57
C ILE A 345 -41.63 16.49 20.94
N PRO A 346 -40.47 15.84 20.73
CA PRO A 346 -39.19 16.41 21.11
C PRO A 346 -38.88 17.66 20.27
N LYS A 347 -38.32 18.67 20.92
CA LYS A 347 -37.77 19.87 20.27
C LYS A 347 -36.36 19.62 19.76
N VAL A 348 -35.57 18.85 20.52
CA VAL A 348 -34.18 18.49 20.17
C VAL A 348 -33.98 16.99 20.35
N SER A 349 -33.40 16.34 19.33
CA SER A 349 -32.88 14.98 19.44
C SER A 349 -31.39 15.03 19.72
N VAL A 350 -30.97 14.46 20.84
CA VAL A 350 -29.55 14.30 21.19
C VAL A 350 -29.09 12.92 20.76
N VAL A 351 -28.18 12.85 19.78
CA VAL A 351 -27.61 11.60 19.29
C VAL A 351 -26.25 11.37 19.95
N ILE A 352 -26.10 10.24 20.64
CA ILE A 352 -24.87 9.86 21.35
C ILE A 352 -24.33 8.54 20.78
N PRO A 353 -23.36 8.58 19.86
CA PRO A 353 -22.63 7.39 19.44
C PRO A 353 -21.69 6.92 20.56
N VAL A 354 -21.70 5.63 20.86
CA VAL A 354 -20.95 5.05 21.99
C VAL A 354 -20.08 3.90 21.51
N TYR A 355 -18.77 4.00 21.71
CA TYR A 355 -17.82 2.92 21.47
C TYR A 355 -16.68 2.94 22.48
N ASN A 356 -16.63 1.94 23.36
CA ASN A 356 -15.58 1.75 24.36
C ASN A 356 -15.31 3.00 25.23
N THR A 357 -16.35 3.55 25.86
CA THR A 357 -16.26 4.78 26.68
C THR A 357 -16.81 4.59 28.10
N GLU A 358 -16.73 3.39 28.68
CA GLU A 358 -17.34 3.06 29.98
C GLU A 358 -16.95 4.03 31.11
N ASN A 359 -15.70 4.52 31.10
CA ASN A 359 -15.16 5.41 32.13
C ASN A 359 -15.75 6.83 32.11
N TYR A 360 -16.31 7.26 30.99
CA TYR A 360 -16.71 8.66 30.75
C TYR A 360 -18.21 8.81 30.51
N LEU A 361 -18.83 7.74 29.98
CA LEU A 361 -20.20 7.74 29.51
C LEU A 361 -21.20 8.19 30.57
N LYS A 362 -20.98 7.85 31.85
CA LYS A 362 -21.88 8.24 32.94
C LYS A 362 -21.94 9.76 33.13
N GLU A 363 -20.80 10.46 33.02
CA GLU A 363 -20.75 11.92 33.12
C GLU A 363 -21.43 12.57 31.91
N CYS A 364 -21.17 12.05 30.70
CA CYS A 364 -21.82 12.50 29.48
C CYS A 364 -23.34 12.39 29.58
N LEU A 365 -23.86 11.20 29.91
CA LEU A 365 -25.31 10.95 30.06
C LEU A 365 -25.93 11.85 31.13
N ASN A 366 -25.30 11.98 32.31
CA ASN A 366 -25.79 12.88 33.35
C ASN A 366 -25.86 14.33 32.88
N SER A 367 -24.93 14.80 32.05
CA SER A 367 -24.93 16.18 31.52
C SER A 367 -26.10 16.44 30.57
N ILE A 368 -26.54 15.41 29.83
CA ILE A 368 -27.69 15.49 28.92
C ILE A 368 -29.02 15.30 29.68
N MET A 369 -29.09 14.33 30.59
CA MET A 369 -30.28 14.10 31.42
C MET A 369 -30.66 15.32 32.26
N ASN A 370 -29.68 16.10 32.71
CA ASN A 370 -29.89 17.29 33.55
C ASN A 370 -30.10 18.60 32.77
N GLN A 371 -30.28 18.56 31.45
CA GLN A 371 -30.57 19.75 30.64
C GLN A 371 -31.87 20.43 31.07
N THR A 372 -31.91 21.76 31.02
CA THR A 372 -33.11 22.54 31.40
C THR A 372 -34.21 22.58 30.33
N LEU A 373 -33.96 22.00 29.16
CA LEU A 373 -34.99 21.77 28.15
C LEU A 373 -35.55 20.35 28.34
N ASP A 374 -36.79 20.24 28.80
CA ASP A 374 -37.40 18.94 29.09
C ASP A 374 -37.79 18.18 27.82
N GLU A 375 -38.26 18.90 26.78
CA GLU A 375 -38.74 18.30 25.53
C GLU A 375 -37.59 17.89 24.61
N ILE A 376 -36.75 16.97 25.09
CA ILE A 376 -35.68 16.33 24.35
C ILE A 376 -35.92 14.82 24.25
N GLU A 377 -35.38 14.20 23.21
CA GLU A 377 -35.15 12.75 23.20
C GLU A 377 -33.66 12.47 23.13
N ILE A 378 -33.23 11.36 23.71
CA ILE A 378 -31.81 10.98 23.79
C ILE A 378 -31.66 9.63 23.08
N ILE A 379 -30.94 9.61 21.97
CA ILE A 379 -30.73 8.43 21.12
C ILE A 379 -29.31 7.95 21.34
N CYS A 380 -29.15 6.91 22.14
CA CYS A 380 -27.86 6.29 22.41
C CYS A 380 -27.67 5.07 21.51
N ILE A 381 -26.55 5.01 20.79
CA ILE A 381 -26.23 3.90 19.90
C ILE A 381 -24.89 3.29 20.30
N ASN A 382 -24.93 2.07 20.84
CA ASN A 382 -23.74 1.27 21.11
C ASN A 382 -23.19 0.66 19.80
N ASP A 383 -22.07 1.19 19.31
CA ASP A 383 -21.38 0.78 18.08
C ASP A 383 -20.44 -0.42 18.32
N GLY A 384 -20.98 -1.46 18.97
CA GLY A 384 -20.27 -2.72 19.21
C GLY A 384 -19.16 -2.60 20.26
N SER A 385 -19.39 -1.84 21.34
CA SER A 385 -18.45 -1.74 22.46
C SER A 385 -18.15 -3.12 23.05
N LYS A 386 -16.91 -3.29 23.51
CA LYS A 386 -16.41 -4.51 24.18
C LYS A 386 -16.26 -4.32 25.70
N ASP A 387 -16.51 -3.12 26.19
CA ASP A 387 -16.49 -2.73 27.61
C ASP A 387 -17.92 -2.63 28.17
N ASN A 388 -18.09 -2.13 29.41
CA ASN A 388 -19.41 -2.04 30.06
C ASN A 388 -20.28 -0.87 29.57
N SER A 389 -19.96 -0.27 28.41
CA SER A 389 -20.71 0.88 27.89
C SER A 389 -22.19 0.56 27.65
N LEU A 390 -22.51 -0.66 27.19
CA LEU A 390 -23.90 -1.03 26.90
C LEU A 390 -24.74 -1.13 28.18
N GLU A 391 -24.19 -1.72 29.22
CA GLU A 391 -24.82 -1.86 30.54
C GLU A 391 -25.12 -0.48 31.14
N LEU A 392 -24.19 0.47 31.03
CA LEU A 392 -24.37 1.84 31.49
C LEU A 392 -25.49 2.58 30.73
N LEU A 393 -25.63 2.34 29.42
CA LEU A 393 -26.75 2.88 28.63
C LEU A 393 -28.09 2.36 29.14
N LEU A 394 -28.20 1.06 29.41
CA LEU A 394 -29.41 0.44 29.93
C LEU A 394 -29.73 0.93 31.35
N GLU A 395 -28.72 1.11 32.21
CA GLU A 395 -28.88 1.69 33.54
C GLU A 395 -29.43 3.13 33.45
N ALA A 396 -28.88 3.97 32.57
CA ALA A 396 -29.36 5.33 32.39
C ALA A 396 -30.79 5.37 31.85
N ALA A 397 -31.11 4.53 30.87
CA ALA A 397 -32.46 4.42 30.31
C ALA A 397 -33.51 3.96 31.32
N SER A 398 -33.13 3.18 32.34
CA SER A 398 -34.02 2.83 33.45
C SER A 398 -34.38 4.02 34.36
N LYS A 399 -33.59 5.10 34.32
CA LYS A 399 -33.75 6.31 35.15
C LYS A 399 -34.37 7.48 34.38
N ASP A 400 -34.25 7.51 33.07
CA ASP A 400 -34.75 8.58 32.20
C ASP A 400 -35.49 8.01 30.98
N HIS A 401 -36.81 8.18 30.98
CA HIS A 401 -37.75 7.67 29.97
C HIS A 401 -37.58 8.33 28.59
N ARG A 402 -36.76 9.40 28.48
CA ARG A 402 -36.44 10.06 27.21
C ARG A 402 -35.34 9.34 26.42
N ILE A 403 -34.65 8.38 27.03
CA ILE A 403 -33.53 7.65 26.42
C ILE A 403 -34.04 6.46 25.61
N SER A 404 -33.59 6.34 24.37
CA SER A 404 -33.66 5.12 23.56
C SER A 404 -32.26 4.53 23.40
N VAL A 405 -32.14 3.21 23.54
CA VAL A 405 -30.87 2.48 23.42
C VAL A 405 -30.93 1.53 22.25
N TYR A 406 -29.96 1.67 21.35
CA TYR A 406 -29.75 0.80 20.20
C TYR A 406 -28.36 0.17 20.25
N THR A 407 -28.18 -0.96 19.58
CA THR A 407 -26.87 -1.59 19.41
C THR A 407 -26.68 -2.12 17.99
N GLN A 408 -25.43 -2.13 17.54
CA GLN A 408 -25.00 -2.66 16.25
C GLN A 408 -23.60 -3.26 16.36
N LYS A 409 -23.18 -4.03 15.35
CA LYS A 409 -21.75 -4.38 15.19
C LYS A 409 -20.97 -3.10 14.84
N ASN A 410 -19.73 -3.00 15.34
CA ASN A 410 -18.87 -1.84 15.10
C ASN A 410 -18.80 -1.49 13.60
N SER A 411 -19.36 -0.32 13.29
CA SER A 411 -19.52 0.19 11.92
C SER A 411 -18.84 1.56 11.75
N GLY A 412 -18.38 2.16 12.84
CA GLY A 412 -17.71 3.45 12.83
C GLY A 412 -18.63 4.62 13.17
N LEU A 413 -18.00 5.74 13.49
CA LEU A 413 -18.66 6.94 14.01
C LEU A 413 -19.65 7.55 13.02
N SER A 414 -19.28 7.65 11.74
CA SER A 414 -20.13 8.21 10.67
C SER A 414 -21.44 7.44 10.50
N VAL A 415 -21.37 6.12 10.40
CA VAL A 415 -22.55 5.24 10.28
C VAL A 415 -23.45 5.38 11.49
N THR A 416 -22.86 5.42 12.69
CA THR A 416 -23.59 5.54 13.95
C THR A 416 -24.32 6.88 14.05
N ARG A 417 -23.66 7.99 13.68
CA ARG A 417 -24.28 9.32 13.65
C ARG A 417 -25.42 9.39 12.62
N ASN A 418 -25.23 8.85 11.42
CA ASN A 418 -26.27 8.81 10.38
C ASN A 418 -27.52 8.08 10.86
N ARG A 419 -27.36 6.88 11.43
CA ARG A 419 -28.48 6.10 11.98
C ARG A 419 -29.20 6.84 13.10
N GLY A 420 -28.46 7.52 13.98
CA GLY A 420 -29.05 8.36 15.01
C GLY A 420 -29.84 9.54 14.45
N ALA A 421 -29.36 10.15 13.37
CA ALA A 421 -30.06 11.24 12.67
C ALA A 421 -31.35 10.76 11.98
N GLU A 422 -31.34 9.56 11.41
CA GLU A 422 -32.53 8.92 10.81
C GLU A 422 -33.61 8.62 11.86
N LEU A 423 -33.19 8.20 13.06
CA LEU A 423 -34.09 7.91 14.19
C LEU A 423 -34.63 9.17 14.89
N ALA A 424 -34.03 10.33 14.64
CA ALA A 424 -34.39 11.58 15.30
C ALA A 424 -35.80 12.05 14.92
N ASN A 425 -36.62 12.40 15.91
CA ASN A 425 -37.96 12.98 15.76
C ASN A 425 -38.00 14.47 16.14
N GLY A 426 -36.91 14.99 16.70
CA GLY A 426 -36.77 16.37 17.12
C GLY A 426 -36.68 17.34 15.96
N LYS A 427 -37.17 18.57 16.18
CA LYS A 427 -37.05 19.65 15.19
C LYS A 427 -35.58 19.99 14.89
N TYR A 428 -34.72 19.89 15.90
CA TYR A 428 -33.28 20.05 15.79
C TYR A 428 -32.55 18.77 16.22
N ILE A 429 -31.38 18.53 15.65
CA ILE A 429 -30.48 17.43 16.00
C ILE A 429 -29.22 18.04 16.62
N TYR A 430 -28.79 17.45 17.74
CA TYR A 430 -27.52 17.72 18.39
C TYR A 430 -26.74 16.42 18.56
N PHE A 431 -25.52 16.38 18.06
CA PHE A 431 -24.63 15.22 18.20
C PHE A 431 -23.69 15.46 19.38
N MET A 432 -23.66 14.52 20.31
CA MET A 432 -22.83 14.59 21.51
C MET A 432 -21.87 13.41 21.56
N ASP A 433 -20.59 13.67 21.74
CA ASP A 433 -19.59 12.60 21.89
C ASP A 433 -19.68 12.01 23.32
N SER A 434 -19.54 10.69 23.43
CA SER A 434 -19.87 9.93 24.66
C SER A 434 -18.88 10.10 25.82
N ASP A 435 -17.79 10.82 25.60
CA ASP A 435 -16.74 11.13 26.57
C ASP A 435 -16.71 12.60 27.02
N ASP A 436 -17.58 13.42 26.45
CA ASP A 436 -17.63 14.86 26.68
C ASP A 436 -18.81 15.28 27.58
N ILE A 437 -18.84 16.56 27.99
CA ILE A 437 -19.87 17.09 28.91
C ILE A 437 -20.53 18.35 28.30
N LEU A 438 -21.85 18.45 28.41
CA LEU A 438 -22.61 19.63 27.96
C LEU A 438 -23.05 20.52 29.14
N ASP A 439 -22.95 21.84 29.00
CA ASP A 439 -23.46 22.80 29.99
C ASP A 439 -24.97 22.63 30.20
N LYS A 440 -25.41 22.73 31.46
CA LYS A 440 -26.79 22.47 31.90
C LYS A 440 -27.87 23.26 31.14
N ASN A 441 -27.55 24.45 30.63
CA ASN A 441 -28.52 25.31 29.95
C ASN A 441 -28.32 25.37 28.43
N ALA A 442 -27.43 24.54 27.88
CA ALA A 442 -27.05 24.59 26.48
C ALA A 442 -28.25 24.37 25.56
N LEU A 443 -28.96 23.25 25.69
CA LEU A 443 -30.04 22.89 24.77
C LEU A 443 -31.19 23.89 24.80
N TYR A 444 -31.58 24.37 25.99
CA TYR A 444 -32.61 25.40 26.12
C TYR A 444 -32.22 26.70 25.40
N LYS A 445 -31.00 27.21 25.63
CA LYS A 445 -30.52 28.46 25.04
C LYS A 445 -30.34 28.35 23.52
N LEU A 446 -29.79 27.22 23.06
CA LEU A 446 -29.59 26.94 21.64
C LEU A 446 -30.93 26.83 20.91
N PHE A 447 -31.88 26.05 21.45
CA PHE A 447 -33.22 25.90 20.87
C PHE A 447 -33.96 27.23 20.80
N PHE A 448 -34.00 27.98 21.91
CA PHE A 448 -34.69 29.26 21.97
C PHE A 448 -34.13 30.26 20.95
N ARG A 449 -32.80 30.34 20.82
CA ARG A 449 -32.15 31.20 19.82
C ARG A 449 -32.46 30.74 18.41
N ALA A 450 -32.36 29.44 18.15
CA ALA A 450 -32.64 28.86 16.83
C ALA A 450 -34.08 29.13 16.36
N GLU A 451 -35.06 28.97 17.24
CA GLU A 451 -36.46 29.29 16.92
C GLU A 451 -36.69 30.78 16.71
N LYS A 452 -36.18 31.62 17.64
CA LYS A 452 -36.35 33.08 17.59
C LYS A 452 -35.88 33.66 16.26
N ASP A 453 -34.73 33.21 15.76
CA ASP A 453 -34.16 33.72 14.51
C ASP A 453 -34.43 32.80 13.31
N SER A 454 -35.22 31.73 13.48
CA SER A 454 -35.52 30.75 12.43
C SER A 454 -34.26 30.22 11.74
N LEU A 455 -33.34 29.66 12.52
CA LEU A 455 -32.02 29.21 12.06
C LEU A 455 -32.07 27.81 11.45
N ASP A 456 -31.25 27.61 10.41
CA ASP A 456 -30.93 26.30 9.86
C ASP A 456 -29.90 25.58 10.75
N MET A 457 -28.98 26.36 11.32
CA MET A 457 -27.86 25.88 12.12
C MET A 457 -27.42 26.95 13.13
N ILE A 458 -26.94 26.50 14.28
CA ILE A 458 -26.32 27.37 15.29
C ILE A 458 -24.97 26.78 15.71
N CYS A 459 -23.93 27.61 15.67
CA CYS A 459 -22.59 27.28 16.13
C CYS A 459 -22.37 27.85 17.53
N PHE A 460 -21.58 27.18 18.35
CA PHE A 460 -21.19 27.70 19.66
C PHE A 460 -19.79 27.24 20.05
N ASP A 461 -19.29 27.74 21.17
CA ASP A 461 -17.93 27.49 21.63
C ASP A 461 -17.89 26.39 22.68
N GLY A 462 -16.69 25.90 22.94
CA GLY A 462 -16.42 24.97 24.02
C GLY A 462 -15.15 25.32 24.78
N ARG A 463 -14.89 24.56 25.83
CA ARG A 463 -13.65 24.56 26.58
C ARG A 463 -13.11 23.15 26.68
N SER A 464 -11.84 23.03 26.98
CA SER A 464 -11.17 21.74 27.13
C SER A 464 -10.84 21.45 28.58
N PHE A 465 -10.84 20.18 28.95
CA PHE A 465 -10.25 19.68 30.19
C PHE A 465 -9.55 18.35 29.94
N VAL A 466 -8.62 17.98 30.82
CA VAL A 466 -7.72 16.84 30.66
C VAL A 466 -7.92 15.89 31.83
N ASP A 467 -7.91 14.59 31.59
CA ASP A 467 -7.89 13.59 32.68
C ASP A 467 -6.52 13.60 33.39
N ASP A 468 -6.51 13.25 34.68
CA ASP A 468 -5.32 13.36 35.55
C ASP A 468 -4.08 12.59 35.01
N ASP A 469 -4.29 11.55 34.20
CA ASP A 469 -3.22 10.73 33.59
C ASP A 469 -2.47 11.43 32.43
N LEU A 470 -2.98 12.57 31.95
CA LEU A 470 -2.41 13.37 30.86
C LEU A 470 -2.01 14.79 31.29
N GLU A 471 -2.03 15.07 32.59
CA GLU A 471 -1.66 16.37 33.13
C GLU A 471 -0.19 16.73 32.80
N GLY A 472 0.04 17.83 32.09
CA GLY A 472 1.38 18.30 31.67
C GLY A 472 1.85 17.87 30.27
N THR A 473 1.13 17.00 29.55
CA THR A 473 1.46 16.64 28.15
C THR A 473 0.65 17.40 27.09
N VAL A 474 -0.50 17.98 27.47
CA VAL A 474 -1.42 18.68 26.55
C VAL A 474 -1.36 20.19 26.79
N SER A 475 -0.29 20.88 26.36
CA SER A 475 -0.15 22.34 26.58
C SER A 475 -0.59 23.25 25.43
N ALA A 476 -0.96 22.71 24.26
CA ALA A 476 -1.17 23.51 23.04
C ALA A 476 -2.63 23.60 22.52
N ALA A 477 -3.60 22.90 23.12
CA ALA A 477 -4.95 22.75 22.55
C ALA A 477 -6.12 23.18 23.46
N ILE A 478 -5.84 23.81 24.60
CA ILE A 478 -6.88 24.15 25.59
C ILE A 478 -7.92 25.12 25.01
N ASP A 479 -7.47 26.10 24.21
CA ASP A 479 -8.33 27.15 23.65
C ASP A 479 -8.85 26.87 22.24
N TYR A 480 -8.57 25.69 21.65
CA TYR A 480 -9.01 25.38 20.28
C TYR A 480 -10.53 25.55 20.12
N TYR A 481 -11.33 25.14 21.10
CA TYR A 481 -12.79 25.20 21.03
C TYR A 481 -13.38 26.60 21.29
N ILE A 482 -12.54 27.60 21.56
CA ILE A 482 -12.93 28.99 21.78
C ILE A 482 -12.64 29.78 20.50
N ARG A 483 -13.63 30.55 20.01
CA ARG A 483 -13.45 31.44 18.86
C ARG A 483 -13.02 32.82 19.35
N SER A 484 -12.00 33.37 18.69
CA SER A 484 -11.35 34.61 19.09
C SER A 484 -12.13 35.86 18.70
N ALA A 485 -12.81 35.84 17.55
CA ALA A 485 -13.57 36.98 17.05
C ALA A 485 -15.06 36.93 17.46
N LYS A 486 -15.73 38.09 17.35
CA LYS A 486 -17.17 38.24 17.66
C LYS A 486 -18.01 38.24 16.39
N TYR A 487 -18.99 37.35 16.32
CA TYR A 487 -19.88 37.18 15.17
C TYR A 487 -21.34 37.46 15.58
N ASN A 488 -21.71 38.73 15.73
CA ASN A 488 -22.97 39.14 16.38
C ASN A 488 -24.22 39.12 15.47
N GLY A 489 -24.08 38.75 14.19
CA GLY A 489 -25.15 38.76 13.20
C GLY A 489 -25.83 37.40 12.97
N VAL A 490 -26.90 37.44 12.17
CA VAL A 490 -27.40 36.27 11.44
C VAL A 490 -26.78 36.34 10.05
N TYR A 491 -26.07 35.29 9.66
CA TYR A 491 -25.33 35.22 8.40
C TYR A 491 -25.90 34.11 7.52
N THR A 492 -25.59 34.13 6.23
CA THR A 492 -25.53 32.87 5.49
C THR A 492 -24.35 32.05 6.02
N GLY A 493 -24.42 30.73 5.94
CA GLY A 493 -23.35 29.89 6.46
C GLY A 493 -22.03 30.11 5.71
N VAL A 494 -22.08 30.37 4.40
CA VAL A 494 -20.88 30.69 3.58
C VAL A 494 -20.17 31.96 4.06
N GLU A 495 -20.93 33.00 4.40
CA GLU A 495 -20.37 34.25 4.93
C GLU A 495 -19.72 34.02 6.30
N LEU A 496 -20.41 33.31 7.19
CA LEU A 496 -19.87 33.00 8.51
C LEU A 496 -18.62 32.12 8.42
N LEU A 497 -18.62 31.13 7.52
CA LEU A 497 -17.46 30.30 7.22
C LEU A 497 -16.29 31.16 6.74
N SER A 498 -16.50 32.08 5.79
CA SER A 498 -15.43 32.94 5.28
C SER A 498 -14.85 33.82 6.39
N LEU A 499 -15.70 34.41 7.24
CA LEU A 499 -15.25 35.21 8.38
C LEU A 499 -14.46 34.37 9.39
N MET A 500 -14.98 33.20 9.77
CA MET A 500 -14.31 32.28 10.69
C MET A 500 -12.97 31.79 10.13
N GLN A 501 -12.91 31.45 8.84
CA GLN A 501 -11.69 30.98 8.20
C GLN A 501 -10.61 32.08 8.18
N LYS A 502 -10.97 33.32 7.85
CA LYS A 502 -10.05 34.47 7.86
C LYS A 502 -9.47 34.76 9.25
N ASN A 503 -10.25 34.50 10.30
CA ASN A 503 -9.82 34.69 11.69
C ASN A 503 -9.18 33.45 12.32
N GLY A 504 -9.10 32.32 11.62
CA GLY A 504 -8.62 31.06 12.20
C GLY A 504 -9.58 30.45 13.25
N ASP A 505 -10.87 30.80 13.19
CA ASP A 505 -11.95 30.38 14.11
C ASP A 505 -12.87 29.29 13.53
N TYR A 506 -12.61 28.81 12.30
CA TYR A 506 -13.41 27.74 11.72
C TYR A 506 -13.11 26.41 12.43
N ARG A 507 -14.16 25.68 12.82
CA ARG A 507 -14.07 24.40 13.54
C ARG A 507 -15.02 23.40 12.91
N THR A 508 -14.54 22.18 12.67
CA THR A 508 -15.32 21.09 12.06
C THR A 508 -16.06 20.25 13.10
N SER A 509 -15.68 20.38 14.38
CA SER A 509 -16.19 19.59 15.48
C SER A 509 -17.72 19.61 15.55
N VAL A 510 -18.30 18.43 15.33
CA VAL A 510 -19.74 18.22 15.27
C VAL A 510 -20.48 18.57 16.57
N PRO A 511 -19.91 18.34 17.78
CA PRO A 511 -20.52 18.81 19.03
C PRO A 511 -20.54 20.34 19.23
N LEU A 512 -19.92 21.15 18.36
CA LEU A 512 -19.98 22.62 18.45
C LEU A 512 -21.13 23.24 17.65
N GLN A 513 -22.10 22.42 17.21
CA GLN A 513 -23.20 22.84 16.36
C GLN A 513 -24.49 22.07 16.66
N MET A 514 -25.63 22.77 16.53
CA MET A 514 -26.96 22.17 16.52
C MET A 514 -27.65 22.56 15.21
N VAL A 515 -28.26 21.58 14.54
CA VAL A 515 -28.73 21.74 13.16
C VAL A 515 -30.21 21.36 13.06
N LYS A 516 -30.97 22.10 12.25
CA LYS A 516 -32.39 21.81 12.00
C LYS A 516 -32.51 20.53 11.19
N LYS A 517 -33.37 19.59 11.64
CA LYS A 517 -33.53 18.29 10.98
C LYS A 517 -33.98 18.42 9.53
N SER A 518 -35.03 19.19 9.27
CA SER A 518 -35.56 19.37 7.91
C SER A 518 -34.51 19.98 6.97
N PHE A 519 -33.62 20.84 7.47
CA PHE A 519 -32.53 21.38 6.67
C PHE A 519 -31.55 20.29 6.20
N LEU A 520 -31.20 19.33 7.06
CA LEU A 520 -30.35 18.20 6.68
C LEU A 520 -31.04 17.33 5.63
N GLU A 521 -32.32 17.02 5.83
CA GLU A 521 -33.13 16.20 4.93
C GLU A 521 -33.31 16.87 3.54
N GLU A 522 -33.69 18.15 3.52
CA GLU A 522 -33.90 18.94 2.30
C GLU A 522 -32.63 19.07 1.45
N ASN A 523 -31.45 19.05 2.09
CA ASN A 523 -30.16 19.20 1.41
C ASN A 523 -29.39 17.87 1.27
N ASN A 524 -29.98 16.75 1.71
CA ASN A 524 -29.36 15.43 1.72
C ASN A 524 -27.96 15.40 2.38
N ILE A 525 -27.81 16.07 3.52
CA ILE A 525 -26.54 16.16 4.24
C ILE A 525 -26.45 15.02 5.25
N HIS A 526 -25.40 14.20 5.13
CA HIS A 526 -25.10 13.06 6.00
C HIS A 526 -23.58 12.87 6.10
N PHE A 527 -23.13 12.12 7.11
CA PHE A 527 -21.72 11.77 7.26
C PHE A 527 -21.31 10.73 6.20
N VAL A 528 -20.12 10.86 5.64
CA VAL A 528 -19.60 9.82 4.72
C VAL A 528 -19.21 8.59 5.52
N ASN A 529 -19.78 7.44 5.14
CA ASN A 529 -19.52 6.17 5.80
C ASN A 529 -18.06 5.72 5.60
N GLY A 530 -17.47 5.13 6.63
CA GLY A 530 -16.19 4.41 6.51
C GLY A 530 -14.91 5.25 6.43
N ILE A 531 -15.00 6.57 6.54
CA ILE A 531 -13.82 7.44 6.61
C ILE A 531 -13.61 8.02 8.02
N LEU A 532 -12.37 8.32 8.37
CA LEU A 532 -12.05 9.21 9.49
C LEU A 532 -12.15 10.67 9.04
N HIS A 533 -12.30 11.58 10.00
CA HIS A 533 -12.46 13.02 9.74
C HIS A 533 -13.72 13.36 8.93
N GLU A 534 -14.77 12.55 9.06
CA GLU A 534 -16.06 12.73 8.38
C GLU A 534 -16.73 14.07 8.72
N ASP A 535 -16.40 14.61 9.91
CA ASP A 535 -16.86 15.89 10.44
C ASP A 535 -16.44 17.06 9.55
N ASN A 536 -15.30 16.95 8.86
CA ASN A 536 -14.79 17.97 7.95
C ASN A 536 -15.78 18.24 6.81
N LEU A 537 -16.22 17.18 6.12
CA LEU A 537 -17.17 17.31 5.02
C LEU A 537 -18.56 17.68 5.52
N TYR A 538 -19.04 17.03 6.59
CA TYR A 538 -20.38 17.29 7.12
C TYR A 538 -20.55 18.76 7.52
N THR A 539 -19.63 19.30 8.33
CA THR A 539 -19.70 20.69 8.79
C THR A 539 -19.51 21.66 7.63
N TYR A 540 -18.66 21.32 6.66
CA TYR A 540 -18.50 22.11 5.45
C TYR A 540 -19.80 22.20 4.63
N GLN A 541 -20.48 21.07 4.39
CA GLN A 541 -21.75 21.04 3.66
C GLN A 541 -22.84 21.83 4.39
N CYS A 542 -22.95 21.67 5.72
CA CYS A 542 -23.86 22.44 6.55
C CYS A 542 -23.63 23.95 6.39
N MET A 543 -22.37 24.40 6.52
CA MET A 543 -22.02 25.81 6.39
C MET A 543 -22.25 26.35 4.97
N ILE A 544 -21.94 25.58 3.92
CA ILE A 544 -22.16 26.05 2.54
C ILE A 544 -23.67 26.19 2.21
N MET A 545 -24.52 25.29 2.73
CA MET A 545 -25.95 25.27 2.37
C MET A 545 -26.83 26.12 3.28
N ALA A 546 -26.42 26.39 4.52
CA ALA A 546 -27.26 27.10 5.48
C ALA A 546 -27.49 28.56 5.07
N LYS A 547 -28.75 29.00 5.10
CA LYS A 547 -29.15 30.38 4.78
C LYS A 547 -29.16 31.26 6.00
N ARG A 548 -29.40 30.68 7.19
CA ARG A 548 -29.47 31.40 8.46
C ARG A 548 -28.68 30.67 9.53
N VAL A 549 -27.51 31.23 9.84
CA VAL A 549 -26.58 30.73 10.86
C VAL A 549 -26.23 31.84 11.85
N VAL A 550 -26.12 31.46 13.12
CA VAL A 550 -25.62 32.31 14.20
C VAL A 550 -24.49 31.60 14.93
N HIS A 551 -23.49 32.36 15.37
CA HIS A 551 -22.54 31.90 16.38
C HIS A 551 -22.95 32.45 17.76
N MET A 552 -22.98 31.57 18.75
CA MET A 552 -23.08 31.94 20.16
C MET A 552 -21.71 31.76 20.83
N PRO A 553 -21.07 32.83 21.36
CA PRO A 553 -19.75 32.73 22.00
C PRO A 553 -19.79 32.03 23.36
N ASN A 554 -20.91 31.40 23.71
CA ASN A 554 -21.06 30.67 24.96
C ASN A 554 -20.31 29.34 24.87
N GLN A 555 -19.47 29.07 25.86
CA GLN A 555 -18.70 27.83 26.00
C GLN A 555 -19.58 26.72 26.60
N PHE A 556 -20.52 26.21 25.81
CA PHE A 556 -21.46 25.18 26.28
C PHE A 556 -20.85 23.78 26.24
N PHE A 557 -19.93 23.52 25.31
CA PHE A 557 -19.32 22.21 25.15
C PHE A 557 -18.05 22.08 26.00
N ASN A 558 -17.87 20.95 26.67
CA ASN A 558 -16.67 20.65 27.43
C ASN A 558 -16.00 19.42 26.85
N ARG A 559 -14.89 19.63 26.13
CA ARG A 559 -14.11 18.58 25.50
C ARG A 559 -13.15 17.94 26.51
N ARG A 560 -13.21 16.63 26.65
CA ARG A 560 -12.25 15.83 27.42
C ARG A 560 -11.09 15.38 26.55
N TYR A 561 -9.86 15.58 27.05
CA TYR A 561 -8.66 14.93 26.53
C TYR A 561 -8.33 13.73 27.40
N ARG A 562 -8.35 12.54 26.79
CA ARG A 562 -8.14 11.25 27.43
C ARG A 562 -7.22 10.35 26.62
N SER A 563 -6.61 9.37 27.28
CA SER A 563 -5.82 8.34 26.63
C SER A 563 -6.69 7.47 25.71
N ASN A 564 -6.14 6.98 24.60
CA ASN A 564 -6.81 6.14 23.59
C ASN A 564 -7.98 6.78 22.81
N SER A 565 -8.06 8.12 22.75
CA SER A 565 -8.94 8.82 21.80
C SER A 565 -8.36 8.80 20.38
N ILE A 566 -9.23 8.84 19.36
CA ILE A 566 -8.84 8.97 17.93
C ILE A 566 -7.82 10.11 17.76
N MET A 567 -8.01 11.25 18.43
CA MET A 567 -7.12 12.41 18.32
C MET A 567 -5.77 12.24 19.02
N THR A 568 -5.65 11.30 19.95
CA THR A 568 -4.41 11.02 20.70
C THR A 568 -3.64 9.81 20.17
N THR A 569 -4.23 9.06 19.23
CA THR A 569 -3.59 7.90 18.61
C THR A 569 -2.61 8.30 17.50
N ARG A 570 -1.65 7.42 17.23
CA ARG A 570 -0.69 7.58 16.11
C ARG A 570 -1.46 7.77 14.79
N THR A 571 -0.99 8.71 13.96
CA THR A 571 -1.50 8.88 12.60
C THR A 571 -1.30 7.60 11.79
N THR A 572 -2.38 7.15 11.13
CA THR A 572 -2.38 5.98 10.25
C THR A 572 -2.80 6.36 8.83
N PHE A 573 -2.67 5.42 7.88
CA PHE A 573 -3.16 5.59 6.51
C PHE A 573 -4.63 6.08 6.44
N GLU A 574 -5.49 5.60 7.34
CA GLU A 574 -6.91 5.99 7.37
C GLU A 574 -7.15 7.46 7.68
N HIS A 575 -6.28 8.09 8.47
CA HIS A 575 -6.38 9.52 8.76
C HIS A 575 -6.11 10.33 7.49
N SER A 576 -5.03 9.99 6.78
CA SER A 576 -4.67 10.63 5.51
C SER A 576 -5.72 10.39 4.43
N TYR A 577 -6.18 9.14 4.27
CA TYR A 577 -7.23 8.81 3.32
C TYR A 577 -8.57 9.48 3.64
N GLY A 578 -8.94 9.57 4.91
CA GLY A 578 -10.17 10.25 5.33
C GLY A 578 -10.18 11.72 4.94
N LEU A 579 -9.11 12.46 5.24
CA LEU A 579 -8.97 13.86 4.83
C LEU A 579 -8.91 14.03 3.31
N PHE A 580 -8.20 13.15 2.59
CA PHE A 580 -8.19 13.13 1.13
C PHE A 580 -9.61 12.93 0.57
N SER A 581 -10.36 11.99 1.13
CA SER A 581 -11.74 11.70 0.72
C SER A 581 -12.63 12.91 0.96
N CYS A 582 -12.54 13.54 2.13
CA CYS A 582 -13.22 14.80 2.43
C CYS A 582 -12.89 15.88 1.39
N TYR A 583 -11.62 16.07 1.03
CA TYR A 583 -11.21 17.01 -0.02
C TYR A 583 -11.90 16.71 -1.36
N ILE A 584 -11.87 15.46 -1.83
CA ILE A 584 -12.51 15.08 -3.11
C ILE A 584 -14.01 15.35 -3.06
N TYR A 585 -14.69 14.97 -1.98
CA TYR A 585 -16.12 15.22 -1.83
C TYR A 585 -16.44 16.72 -1.73
N MET A 586 -15.60 17.53 -1.07
CA MET A 586 -15.76 18.98 -1.04
C MET A 586 -15.67 19.59 -2.44
N VAL A 587 -14.69 19.16 -3.25
CA VAL A 587 -14.52 19.64 -4.64
C VAL A 587 -15.73 19.27 -5.50
N LEU A 588 -16.17 18.00 -5.44
CA LEU A 588 -17.35 17.53 -6.17
C LEU A 588 -18.61 18.27 -5.73
N PHE A 589 -18.78 18.46 -4.41
CA PHE A 589 -19.93 19.14 -3.84
C PHE A 589 -20.03 20.61 -4.30
N LEU A 590 -18.89 21.32 -4.43
CA LEU A 590 -18.89 22.71 -4.89
C LEU A 590 -19.20 22.90 -6.37
N ASN A 591 -18.95 21.91 -7.21
CA ASN A 591 -18.97 22.06 -8.67
C ASN A 591 -20.27 22.68 -9.20
N ASP A 592 -21.39 22.39 -8.53
CA ASP A 592 -22.72 22.85 -8.94
C ASP A 592 -23.33 23.87 -7.96
N LYS A 593 -22.51 24.53 -7.13
CA LYS A 593 -22.96 25.50 -6.13
C LYS A 593 -22.56 26.92 -6.52
N PHE A 594 -23.51 27.84 -6.40
CA PHE A 594 -23.21 29.26 -6.49
C PHE A 594 -22.66 29.75 -5.15
N ILE A 595 -21.41 30.19 -5.16
CA ILE A 595 -20.75 30.85 -4.04
C ILE A 595 -20.36 32.26 -4.51
N ASN A 596 -20.65 33.27 -3.70
CA ASN A 596 -20.24 34.63 -4.04
C ASN A 596 -18.70 34.74 -4.09
N GLU A 597 -18.20 35.61 -4.97
CA GLU A 597 -16.77 35.75 -5.23
C GLU A 597 -15.97 36.09 -3.96
N LEU A 598 -16.55 36.90 -3.07
CA LEU A 598 -15.95 37.34 -1.80
C LEU A 598 -15.68 36.21 -0.79
N CYS A 599 -16.46 35.11 -0.85
CA CYS A 599 -16.30 33.97 0.04
C CYS A 599 -15.60 32.79 -0.64
N LEU A 600 -15.59 32.73 -1.98
CA LEU A 600 -15.02 31.61 -2.73
C LEU A 600 -13.56 31.35 -2.37
N GLU A 601 -12.75 32.40 -2.20
CA GLU A 601 -11.35 32.26 -1.81
C GLU A 601 -11.19 31.52 -0.46
N SER A 602 -11.96 31.89 0.56
CA SER A 602 -11.90 31.24 1.88
C SER A 602 -12.35 29.78 1.82
N VAL A 603 -13.35 29.50 1.00
CA VAL A 603 -13.88 28.16 0.78
C VAL A 603 -12.84 27.27 0.10
N LEU A 604 -12.15 27.78 -0.94
CA LEU A 604 -11.09 27.04 -1.63
C LEU A 604 -9.85 26.87 -0.75
N GLU A 605 -9.51 27.86 0.08
CA GLU A 605 -8.39 27.76 1.00
C GLU A 605 -8.60 26.66 2.06
N LEU A 606 -9.83 26.51 2.54
CA LEU A 606 -10.18 25.42 3.44
C LEU A 606 -9.99 24.04 2.78
N GLN A 607 -10.43 23.87 1.53
CA GLN A 607 -10.18 22.64 0.79
C GLN A 607 -8.68 22.34 0.64
N LYS A 608 -7.86 23.37 0.36
CA LYS A 608 -6.40 23.21 0.29
C LYS A 608 -5.81 22.81 1.63
N ASN A 609 -6.29 23.37 2.74
CA ASN A 609 -5.82 23.03 4.09
C ASN A 609 -6.10 21.55 4.42
N VAL A 610 -7.31 21.08 4.15
CA VAL A 610 -7.69 19.66 4.33
C VAL A 610 -6.78 18.74 3.51
N LEU A 611 -6.54 19.09 2.23
CA LEU A 611 -5.61 18.32 1.40
C LEU A 611 -4.16 18.40 1.91
N GLY A 612 -3.73 19.55 2.42
CA GLY A 612 -2.42 19.75 3.04
C GLY A 612 -2.22 18.88 4.27
N GLU A 613 -3.24 18.76 5.12
CA GLU A 613 -3.24 17.86 6.27
C GLU A 613 -3.19 16.40 5.86
N ALA A 614 -3.98 15.99 4.83
CA ALA A 614 -3.90 14.65 4.26
C ALA A 614 -2.48 14.29 3.82
N ARG A 615 -1.81 15.21 3.10
CA ARG A 615 -0.42 15.05 2.64
C ARG A 615 0.57 14.95 3.77
N ASN A 616 0.47 15.84 4.77
CA ASN A 616 1.35 15.84 5.93
C ASN A 616 1.15 14.57 6.77
N GLY A 617 -0.08 14.07 6.88
CA GLY A 617 -0.39 12.79 7.53
C GLY A 617 0.29 11.63 6.80
N PHE A 618 0.20 11.57 5.47
CA PHE A 618 0.84 10.52 4.67
C PHE A 618 2.37 10.52 4.80
N LEU A 619 3.00 11.70 4.81
CA LEU A 619 4.45 11.84 4.97
C LEU A 619 4.98 11.32 6.31
N LYS A 620 4.13 11.24 7.35
CA LYS A 620 4.51 10.73 8.68
C LYS A 620 4.39 9.21 8.79
N LEU A 621 3.77 8.54 7.81
CA LEU A 621 3.61 7.09 7.82
C LEU A 621 4.95 6.41 7.57
N SER A 622 5.16 5.24 8.20
CA SER A 622 6.30 4.39 7.87
C SER A 622 6.21 3.90 6.43
N ARG A 623 7.35 3.48 5.87
CA ARG A 623 7.41 3.21 4.43
C ARG A 623 6.55 2.02 4.03
N GLU A 624 6.47 1.01 4.88
CA GLU A 624 5.56 -0.13 4.73
C GLU A 624 4.07 0.25 4.88
N GLU A 625 3.72 1.19 5.75
CA GLU A 625 2.31 1.62 5.90
C GLU A 625 1.83 2.41 4.67
N GLN A 626 2.72 3.14 3.99
CA GLN A 626 2.40 3.86 2.75
C GLN A 626 1.91 2.94 1.63
N PHE A 627 2.26 1.64 1.66
CA PHE A 627 1.77 0.65 0.69
C PHE A 627 0.27 0.35 0.84
N ALA A 628 -0.39 0.74 1.94
CA ALA A 628 -1.85 0.65 2.09
C ALA A 628 -2.63 1.25 0.90
N VAL A 629 -2.03 2.23 0.21
CA VAL A 629 -2.56 2.83 -1.02
C VAL A 629 -2.86 1.80 -2.12
N GLU A 630 -2.14 0.67 -2.17
CA GLU A 630 -2.38 -0.39 -3.15
C GLU A 630 -3.66 -1.19 -2.87
N GLY A 631 -4.22 -1.06 -1.66
CA GLY A 631 -5.51 -1.65 -1.29
C GLY A 631 -6.74 -0.88 -1.77
N LEU A 632 -6.55 0.35 -2.27
CA LEU A 632 -7.64 1.19 -2.81
C LEU A 632 -8.14 0.69 -4.17
N GLU A 633 -9.40 1.00 -4.48
CA GLU A 633 -9.96 0.76 -5.82
C GLU A 633 -9.20 1.58 -6.88
N LEU A 634 -9.15 1.09 -8.12
CA LEU A 634 -8.26 1.65 -9.15
C LEU A 634 -8.40 3.16 -9.35
N LYS A 635 -9.64 3.67 -9.38
CA LYS A 635 -9.93 5.11 -9.53
C LYS A 635 -9.44 5.91 -8.33
N GLU A 636 -9.77 5.45 -7.11
CA GLU A 636 -9.38 6.10 -5.86
C GLU A 636 -7.87 6.09 -5.68
N LYS A 637 -7.23 4.94 -5.97
CA LYS A 637 -5.78 4.78 -5.96
C LYS A 637 -5.08 5.78 -6.85
N ASN A 638 -5.54 5.93 -8.09
CA ASN A 638 -4.94 6.86 -9.04
C ASN A 638 -5.09 8.31 -8.59
N LEU A 639 -6.26 8.69 -8.06
CA LEU A 639 -6.46 10.04 -7.50
C LEU A 639 -5.61 10.26 -6.25
N PHE A 640 -5.55 9.30 -5.33
CA PHE A 640 -4.73 9.40 -4.13
C PHE A 640 -3.25 9.53 -4.49
N LYS A 641 -2.76 8.73 -5.45
CA LYS A 641 -1.38 8.85 -5.95
C LYS A 641 -1.10 10.23 -6.53
N LEU A 642 -1.97 10.73 -7.40
CA LEU A 642 -1.81 12.04 -8.02
C LEU A 642 -1.79 13.19 -7.00
N TYR A 643 -2.74 13.21 -6.08
CA TYR A 643 -2.91 14.34 -5.15
C TYR A 643 -2.00 14.27 -3.92
N ILE A 644 -1.64 13.06 -3.48
CA ILE A 644 -0.89 12.82 -2.25
C ILE A 644 0.53 12.32 -2.59
N VAL A 645 0.66 11.13 -3.17
CA VAL A 645 1.96 10.44 -3.33
C VAL A 645 2.92 11.21 -4.24
N ASP A 646 2.48 11.59 -5.44
CA ASP A 646 3.32 12.27 -6.43
C ASP A 646 3.73 13.67 -5.93
N TRP A 647 2.83 14.35 -5.22
CA TRP A 647 3.14 15.62 -4.57
C TRP A 647 4.20 15.43 -3.48
N CYS A 648 4.07 14.41 -2.65
CA CYS A 648 5.05 14.07 -1.60
C CYS A 648 6.42 13.75 -2.21
N ALA A 649 6.46 12.99 -3.31
CA ALA A 649 7.70 12.67 -4.02
C ALA A 649 8.37 13.92 -4.58
N GLN A 650 7.62 14.83 -5.22
CA GLN A 650 8.13 16.09 -5.73
C GLN A 650 8.66 17.00 -4.62
N LYS A 651 7.96 17.08 -3.48
CA LYS A 651 8.40 17.84 -2.31
C LYS A 651 9.70 17.25 -1.74
N TRP A 652 9.80 15.93 -1.62
CA TRP A 652 11.03 15.26 -1.18
C TRP A 652 12.20 15.58 -2.11
N SER A 653 11.99 15.49 -3.44
CA SER A 653 13.02 15.88 -4.41
C SER A 653 13.42 17.34 -4.26
N ALA A 654 12.46 18.25 -4.09
CA ALA A 654 12.72 19.68 -3.90
C ALA A 654 13.45 19.98 -2.57
N ASP A 655 13.12 19.28 -1.49
CA ASP A 655 13.76 19.43 -0.18
C ASP A 655 15.18 18.84 -0.18
N CYS A 656 15.42 17.70 -0.86
CA CYS A 656 16.76 17.16 -1.09
C CYS A 656 17.62 18.10 -1.96
N ILE A 657 17.02 18.69 -3.00
CA ILE A 657 17.70 19.69 -3.84
C ILE A 657 18.02 20.94 -3.01
N LYS A 658 17.10 21.44 -2.17
CA LYS A 658 17.37 22.56 -1.26
C LYS A 658 18.48 22.26 -0.25
N GLN A 659 18.49 21.07 0.35
CA GLN A 659 19.54 20.66 1.30
C GLN A 659 20.92 20.58 0.63
N ASN A 660 21.00 20.12 -0.61
CA ASN A 660 22.25 20.10 -1.38
C ASN A 660 22.68 21.51 -1.84
N ILE A 661 21.73 22.37 -2.20
CA ILE A 661 21.99 23.76 -2.60
C ILE A 661 22.44 24.62 -1.40
N ASP A 662 21.87 24.44 -0.21
CA ASP A 662 22.27 25.20 0.99
C ASP A 662 23.73 24.91 1.42
N GLN A 663 24.22 23.68 1.19
CA GLN A 663 25.63 23.34 1.45
C GLN A 663 26.60 24.01 0.46
N GLU A 664 26.21 24.12 -0.82
CA GLU A 664 27.04 24.80 -1.84
C GLU A 664 26.98 26.33 -1.73
N ILE A 665 25.82 26.90 -1.40
CA ILE A 665 25.65 28.35 -1.21
C ILE A 665 26.42 28.83 0.02
N GLN A 666 26.41 28.10 1.14
CA GLN A 666 27.22 28.44 2.31
C GLN A 666 28.73 28.44 2.00
N LYS A 667 29.21 27.42 1.27
CA LYS A 667 30.60 27.34 0.77
C LYS A 667 30.95 28.49 -0.18
N ALA A 668 30.03 28.86 -1.07
CA ALA A 668 30.22 29.97 -2.00
C ALA A 668 30.25 31.32 -1.30
N ILE A 669 29.41 31.52 -0.27
CA ILE A 669 29.38 32.74 0.55
C ILE A 669 30.66 32.88 1.38
N GLU A 670 31.20 31.80 1.96
CA GLU A 670 32.48 31.83 2.66
C GLU A 670 33.67 32.15 1.73
N ASN A 671 33.67 31.58 0.53
CA ASN A 671 34.69 31.86 -0.48
C ASN A 671 34.64 33.31 -0.96
N VAL A 672 33.45 33.88 -1.17
CA VAL A 672 33.29 35.30 -1.55
C VAL A 672 33.71 36.24 -0.43
N LYS A 673 33.39 35.94 0.84
CA LYS A 673 33.81 36.74 2.00
C LYS A 673 35.34 36.78 2.20
N ASN A 674 36.05 35.76 1.71
CA ASN A 674 37.51 35.68 1.77
C ASN A 674 38.23 36.40 0.62
N THR A 675 37.51 36.80 -0.43
CA THR A 675 38.10 37.54 -1.56
C THR A 675 38.54 38.95 -1.17
N ILE A 676 39.66 39.38 -1.78
CA ILE A 676 40.21 40.74 -1.65
C ILE A 676 39.16 41.79 -2.08
N THR A 677 38.34 41.49 -3.09
CA THR A 677 37.28 42.38 -3.60
C THR A 677 36.21 42.68 -2.54
N PHE A 678 35.77 41.68 -1.76
CA PHE A 678 34.80 41.87 -0.68
C PHE A 678 35.41 42.66 0.50
N LYS A 679 36.69 42.40 0.84
CA LYS A 679 37.44 43.14 1.87
C LYS A 679 37.70 44.61 1.47
N ILE A 680 37.98 44.86 0.19
CA ILE A 680 38.14 46.23 -0.37
C ILE A 680 36.79 46.96 -0.40
N GLY A 681 35.69 46.31 -0.82
CA GLY A 681 34.36 46.90 -0.84
C GLY A 681 33.88 47.37 0.53
N LYS A 682 34.21 46.61 1.59
CA LYS A 682 33.91 46.99 2.99
C LYS A 682 34.72 48.20 3.47
N SER A 683 35.97 48.33 3.02
CA SER A 683 36.84 49.48 3.33
C SER A 683 36.43 50.77 2.59
N ILE A 684 35.92 50.66 1.36
CA ILE A 684 35.43 51.81 0.56
C ILE A 684 34.14 52.42 1.16
N MET A 685 33.30 51.60 1.80
CA MET A 685 32.10 52.07 2.49
C MET A 685 32.37 52.89 3.76
N PHE A 686 33.60 52.86 4.29
CA PHE A 686 34.02 53.54 5.52
C PHE A 686 34.88 54.80 5.29
N LEU A 687 34.76 55.45 4.12
CA LEU A 687 35.39 56.76 3.88
C LEU A 687 34.53 57.90 4.48
N PRO A 688 35.07 58.73 5.40
CA PRO A 688 34.34 59.84 6.01
C PRO A 688 33.85 60.84 4.96
N GLY A 689 32.61 61.32 5.11
CA GLY A 689 31.83 62.04 4.09
C GLY A 689 32.44 63.31 3.48
N LYS A 690 33.58 63.82 3.96
CA LYS A 690 34.25 64.98 3.37
C LYS A 690 34.99 64.68 2.06
N ILE A 691 35.46 63.45 1.81
CA ILE A 691 36.19 63.12 0.57
C ILE A 691 35.23 62.82 -0.60
N LYS A 692 34.03 62.30 -0.32
CA LYS A 692 33.00 62.06 -1.36
C LYS A 692 32.49 63.34 -2.05
N ARG A 693 32.61 64.50 -1.42
CA ARG A 693 32.19 65.79 -2.00
C ARG A 693 33.19 66.37 -3.00
N ILE A 694 34.47 65.96 -2.96
CA ILE A 694 35.50 66.49 -3.87
C ILE A 694 35.42 65.82 -5.25
N ILE A 695 34.92 64.58 -5.34
CA ILE A 695 34.92 63.79 -6.58
C ILE A 695 33.69 64.08 -7.47
N LYS A 696 32.64 64.74 -6.97
CA LYS A 696 31.39 64.99 -7.71
C LYS A 696 31.28 66.39 -8.33
N GLY A 697 32.37 67.15 -8.42
CA GLY A 697 32.40 68.44 -9.08
C GLY A 697 33.55 68.55 -10.06
N TYR A 698 33.46 67.83 -11.19
CA TYR A 698 33.97 68.16 -12.53
C TYR A 698 33.29 67.24 -13.55
#